data_AF-A0A2N0FRB2-F1
#
_entry.id   AF-A0A2N0FRB2-F1
#
_cell.length_a   1.000
_cell.length_b   1.000
_cell.length_c   1.000
_cell.angle_alpha   90.00
_cell.angle_beta   90.00
_cell.angle_gamma   90.00
#
_symmetry.space_group_name_H-M   'P 1'
#
loop_
_entity.id
_entity.type
_entity.pdbx_description
1 polymer ?
#
loop_
_entity_poly.entity_id
_entity_poly.type
_entity_poly.pdbx_seq_one_letter_code
_entity_poly.pdbx_strand_id
1 'polypeptide(L)'
;MKQFALILLSCFTCISLLGQTDMTAGFKMLEKGSFEEAEQFFESYLEADPENKTARLCYGRAVGLSGDPKKATALFGSLKNVYPNDYEITINYNESFLWDQQYDTAKPLYKDLVAQYPKKFGALLGYANTLSNLKEFEEALIWVDKAIELEPENQSAKTSKKYIRLGYANKFVNAEKYSRAEEILNSIFEDFPEDKDALLNMANLYLITKSTDKATSVYWRYATTGKDSITARNGIALAEHIAEDDKQALKVSATAKFMVAGYDDTELTEKTYDRYVQALIWNRKYGEAKRQIDSLESVYTDRNWVRALKATLGMYTANFKMSLKNYDAILQKDEKSFDGNLGKANALFASDRIVPAYKAAFQTLRIFKNQKDALGFIEKLNGIYTPVVQDHAAYTFDNGNNVALSNTVSAQLPFSTRFKTSLSYQFRTTENTVTLNKADSHVLLAGIDYKIVPNVNINGSFGINNSRFESSYTQPAIDIKLVTKPFRLQNLELGYKREIQNFNADLIEREIVMNHYGLNYNLGTNFNLGWYTQLMHTQQTDENVRNLLFTSLYYSLFRKPAVKIGLNYQYITFDEQLPTIYFSPEVYRAGEIFADIRGDFSEKTKYMASAATGIQKVEEDPKTAIFRAEVGVSHQFNKRLSANLYGKYSNIASATAAGFEFTEMGFKIKWLFLKEPLFYAKLEK
;
A
#
# COMPACT_ATOMS: atom_id res chain seq x y z
N MET A 1 -16.46 55.02 6.01
CA MET A 1 -16.81 56.42 5.67
C MET A 1 -15.52 57.19 5.40
N LYS A 2 -15.46 57.89 4.24
CA LYS A 2 -14.40 58.79 3.71
C LYS A 2 -13.13 58.07 3.19
N GLN A 3 -12.88 57.87 1.89
CA GLN A 3 -12.69 58.75 0.69
C GLN A 3 -11.44 59.67 0.70
N PHE A 4 -10.80 59.70 -0.49
CA PHE A 4 -9.81 60.65 -1.09
C PHE A 4 -8.31 60.41 -0.83
N ALA A 5 -7.36 60.56 -1.78
CA ALA A 5 -7.31 61.06 -3.18
C ALA A 5 -6.07 60.43 -3.89
N LEU A 6 -6.05 60.04 -5.17
CA LEU A 6 -5.91 60.81 -6.43
C LEU A 6 -4.78 61.86 -6.44
N ILE A 7 -3.74 61.66 -7.27
CA ILE A 7 -2.95 62.77 -7.87
C ILE A 7 -2.79 62.50 -9.38
N LEU A 8 -3.42 63.39 -10.13
CA LEU A 8 -3.30 63.63 -11.57
C LEU A 8 -2.60 65.00 -11.68
N LEU A 9 -1.61 65.18 -12.55
CA LEU A 9 -1.21 66.52 -12.98
C LEU A 9 -1.16 66.57 -14.51
N SER A 10 -2.03 67.42 -15.05
CA SER A 10 -2.21 67.77 -16.44
C SER A 10 -1.31 68.95 -16.84
N CYS A 11 -0.93 69.02 -18.10
CA CYS A 11 -0.57 70.27 -18.77
C CYS A 11 -1.29 70.31 -20.13
N PHE A 12 -2.21 71.27 -20.27
CA PHE A 12 -2.99 71.53 -21.48
C PHE A 12 -2.22 72.49 -22.40
N THR A 13 -2.06 72.13 -23.67
CA THR A 13 -2.05 73.09 -24.78
C THR A 13 -3.01 72.57 -25.85
N CYS A 14 -3.85 73.46 -26.37
CA CYS A 14 -5.06 73.19 -27.11
C CYS A 14 -4.79 73.14 -28.62
N ILE A 15 -4.93 71.99 -29.28
CA ILE A 15 -5.10 71.85 -30.75
C ILE A 15 -6.02 70.65 -31.03
N SER A 16 -7.16 70.90 -31.69
CA SER A 16 -8.15 69.99 -32.29
C SER A 16 -8.47 68.65 -31.59
N LEU A 17 -9.62 68.62 -30.90
CA LEU A 17 -10.29 67.44 -30.34
C LEU A 17 -10.77 66.47 -31.43
N LEU A 18 -10.08 65.36 -31.62
CA LEU A 18 -10.72 64.06 -31.84
C LEU A 18 -10.99 63.50 -30.45
N GLY A 19 -12.26 63.38 -30.05
CA GLY A 19 -12.60 62.83 -28.74
C GLY A 19 -12.17 61.37 -28.67
N GLN A 20 -11.13 61.05 -27.89
CA GLN A 20 -10.83 59.67 -27.53
C GLN A 20 -12.04 59.09 -26.80
N THR A 21 -12.54 57.96 -27.29
CA THR A 21 -13.57 57.18 -26.60
C THR A 21 -13.06 56.80 -25.21
N ASP A 22 -13.91 56.83 -24.18
CA ASP A 22 -13.52 56.55 -22.80
C ASP A 22 -13.20 55.05 -22.60
N MET A 23 -11.99 54.72 -22.16
CA MET A 23 -11.53 53.34 -21.89
C MET A 23 -11.81 52.86 -20.46
N THR A 24 -12.36 53.72 -19.59
CA THR A 24 -12.56 53.41 -18.16
C THR A 24 -13.41 52.17 -17.93
N ALA A 25 -14.42 51.93 -18.78
CA ALA A 25 -15.25 50.73 -18.71
C ALA A 25 -14.43 49.46 -18.96
N GLY A 26 -13.60 49.45 -20.02
CA GLY A 26 -12.71 48.33 -20.36
C GLY A 26 -11.67 48.05 -19.27
N PHE A 27 -11.09 49.08 -18.66
CA PHE A 27 -10.15 48.88 -17.53
C PHE A 27 -10.83 48.22 -16.34
N LYS A 28 -12.04 48.64 -15.99
CA LYS A 28 -12.82 48.01 -14.91
C LYS A 28 -13.18 46.55 -15.22
N MET A 29 -13.42 46.21 -16.48
CA MET A 29 -13.68 44.82 -16.89
C MET A 29 -12.44 43.95 -16.68
N LEU A 30 -11.25 44.44 -17.10
CA LEU A 30 -9.97 43.76 -16.86
C LEU A 30 -9.67 43.60 -15.37
N GLU A 31 -9.87 44.65 -14.56
CA GLU A 31 -9.64 44.61 -13.11
C GLU A 31 -10.58 43.63 -12.39
N LYS A 32 -11.81 43.45 -12.88
CA LYS A 32 -12.79 42.52 -12.32
C LYS A 32 -12.62 41.08 -12.81
N GLY A 33 -11.72 40.84 -13.77
CA GLY A 33 -11.54 39.53 -14.39
C GLY A 33 -12.61 39.16 -15.42
N SER A 34 -13.43 40.12 -15.87
CA SER A 34 -14.41 39.94 -16.95
C SER A 34 -13.68 40.00 -18.30
N PHE A 35 -12.82 39.03 -18.59
CA PHE A 35 -11.87 39.09 -19.69
C PHE A 35 -12.55 39.00 -21.07
N GLU A 36 -13.61 38.21 -21.23
CA GLU A 36 -14.37 38.12 -22.47
C GLU A 36 -15.10 39.42 -22.80
N GLU A 37 -15.68 40.08 -21.79
CA GLU A 37 -16.32 41.39 -21.95
C GLU A 37 -15.29 42.48 -22.28
N ALA A 38 -14.13 42.43 -21.61
CA ALA A 38 -13.01 43.32 -21.90
C ALA A 38 -12.50 43.12 -23.33
N GLU A 39 -12.42 41.87 -23.81
CA GLU A 39 -11.98 41.55 -25.17
C GLU A 39 -12.91 42.22 -26.18
N GLN A 40 -14.23 42.02 -26.06
CA GLN A 40 -15.22 42.64 -26.94
C GLN A 40 -15.17 44.17 -26.88
N PHE A 41 -15.02 44.74 -25.68
CA PHE A 41 -14.94 46.18 -25.50
C PHE A 41 -13.73 46.78 -26.23
N PHE A 42 -12.54 46.22 -26.01
CA PHE A 42 -11.31 46.73 -26.64
C PHE A 42 -11.23 46.38 -28.13
N GLU A 43 -11.86 45.30 -28.58
CA GLU A 43 -12.03 45.01 -30.02
C GLU A 43 -12.82 46.13 -30.71
N SER A 44 -14.00 46.45 -30.18
CA SER A 44 -14.84 47.53 -30.73
C SER A 44 -14.15 48.89 -30.62
N TYR A 45 -13.39 49.15 -29.55
CA TYR A 45 -12.59 50.37 -29.44
C TYR A 45 -11.59 50.51 -30.58
N LEU A 46 -10.92 49.41 -30.92
CA LEU A 46 -9.88 49.38 -31.95
C LEU A 46 -10.43 49.47 -33.38
N GLU A 47 -11.73 49.29 -33.60
CA GLU A 47 -12.35 49.61 -34.90
C GLU A 47 -12.33 51.12 -35.17
N ALA A 48 -12.50 51.94 -34.12
CA ALA A 48 -12.50 53.39 -34.22
C ALA A 48 -11.10 54.01 -34.11
N ASP A 49 -10.20 53.42 -33.33
CA ASP A 49 -8.81 53.87 -33.16
C ASP A 49 -7.82 52.69 -33.23
N PRO A 50 -7.54 52.14 -34.44
CA PRO A 50 -6.76 50.91 -34.60
C PRO A 50 -5.32 50.98 -34.10
N GLU A 51 -4.74 52.18 -34.02
CA GLU A 51 -3.34 52.40 -33.65
C GLU A 51 -3.16 52.77 -32.17
N ASN A 52 -4.25 52.82 -31.40
CA ASN A 52 -4.20 53.14 -29.98
C ASN A 52 -3.39 52.10 -29.18
N LYS A 53 -2.16 52.44 -28.83
CA LYS A 53 -1.24 51.55 -28.11
C LYS A 53 -1.84 50.96 -26.83
N THR A 54 -2.53 51.77 -26.02
CA THR A 54 -3.11 51.33 -24.75
C THR A 54 -4.27 50.37 -24.99
N ALA A 55 -5.17 50.67 -25.93
CA ALA A 55 -6.26 49.77 -26.27
C ALA A 55 -5.75 48.44 -26.86
N ARG A 56 -4.69 48.45 -27.69
CA ARG A 56 -4.06 47.23 -28.23
C ARG A 56 -3.42 46.37 -27.12
N LEU A 57 -2.77 47.00 -26.15
CA LEU A 57 -2.24 46.31 -24.96
C LEU A 57 -3.34 45.67 -24.12
N CYS A 58 -4.40 46.42 -23.85
CA CYS A 58 -5.55 45.95 -23.08
C CYS A 58 -6.33 44.85 -23.81
N TYR A 59 -6.49 44.96 -25.13
CA TYR A 59 -7.05 43.90 -25.98
C TYR A 59 -6.20 42.64 -25.89
N GLY A 60 -4.88 42.73 -26.06
CA GLY A 60 -3.98 41.58 -25.93
C GLY A 60 -4.07 40.91 -24.55
N ARG A 61 -4.17 41.69 -23.47
CA ARG A 61 -4.39 41.15 -22.11
C ARG A 61 -5.73 40.44 -21.99
N ALA A 62 -6.80 41.06 -22.48
CA ALA A 62 -8.14 40.50 -22.45
C ALA A 62 -8.19 39.16 -23.21
N VAL A 63 -7.69 39.13 -24.44
CA VAL A 63 -7.60 37.93 -25.30
C VAL A 63 -6.82 36.80 -24.63
N GLY A 64 -5.69 37.12 -23.99
CA GLY A 64 -4.85 36.11 -23.36
C GLY A 64 -5.51 35.49 -22.12
N LEU A 65 -6.16 36.33 -21.31
CA LEU A 65 -6.81 35.92 -20.08
C LEU A 65 -8.23 35.36 -20.29
N SER A 66 -8.87 35.64 -21.43
CA SER A 66 -10.13 35.04 -21.89
C SER A 66 -9.95 33.65 -22.51
N GLY A 67 -8.71 33.19 -22.70
CA GLY A 67 -8.40 31.81 -23.07
C GLY A 67 -7.66 31.61 -24.39
N ASP A 68 -7.24 32.68 -25.09
CA ASP A 68 -6.39 32.58 -26.29
C ASP A 68 -5.00 33.24 -26.10
N PRO A 69 -4.12 32.62 -25.28
CA PRO A 69 -2.79 33.16 -25.01
C PRO A 69 -1.87 33.19 -26.24
N LYS A 70 -2.17 32.38 -27.28
CA LYS A 70 -1.42 32.39 -28.54
C LYS A 70 -1.73 33.62 -29.38
N LYS A 71 -3.01 33.98 -29.51
CA LYS A 71 -3.43 35.23 -30.15
C LYS A 71 -2.88 36.44 -29.38
N ALA A 72 -2.91 36.41 -28.04
CA ALA A 72 -2.28 37.45 -27.22
C ALA A 72 -0.78 37.58 -27.50
N THR A 73 -0.05 36.46 -27.61
CA THR A 73 1.38 36.45 -27.93
C THR A 73 1.66 37.08 -29.30
N ALA A 74 0.84 36.80 -30.31
CA ALA A 74 0.95 37.43 -31.62
C ALA A 74 0.67 38.94 -31.57
N LEU A 75 -0.37 39.36 -30.84
CA LEU A 75 -0.72 40.77 -30.64
C LEU A 75 0.42 41.54 -29.97
N PHE A 76 0.96 41.03 -28.85
CA PHE A 76 2.09 41.65 -28.17
C PHE A 76 3.38 41.60 -29.00
N GLY A 77 3.61 40.54 -29.77
CA GLY A 77 4.76 40.45 -30.69
C GLY A 77 4.71 41.54 -31.76
N SER A 78 3.53 41.80 -32.33
CA SER A 78 3.33 42.90 -33.27
C SER A 78 3.58 44.27 -32.64
N LEU A 79 3.08 44.49 -31.41
CA LEU A 79 3.34 45.71 -30.65
C LEU A 79 4.82 45.89 -30.31
N LYS A 80 5.52 44.80 -29.97
CA LYS A 80 6.95 44.83 -29.65
C LYS A 80 7.81 45.21 -30.85
N ASN A 81 7.42 44.81 -32.07
CA ASN A 81 8.11 45.26 -33.29
C ASN A 81 7.99 46.77 -33.51
N VAL A 82 6.85 47.36 -33.16
CA VAL A 82 6.61 48.81 -33.26
C VAL A 82 7.28 49.58 -32.11
N TYR A 83 7.30 48.99 -30.91
CA TYR A 83 7.80 49.61 -29.68
C TYR A 83 8.86 48.73 -28.98
N PRO A 84 10.05 48.54 -29.59
CA PRO A 84 11.02 47.53 -29.16
C PRO A 84 11.65 47.74 -27.78
N ASN A 85 11.60 48.97 -27.25
CA ASN A 85 12.19 49.35 -25.95
C ASN A 85 11.14 49.65 -24.87
N ASP A 86 9.87 49.35 -25.14
CA ASP A 86 8.80 49.62 -24.20
C ASP A 86 8.69 48.49 -23.17
N TYR A 87 8.87 48.83 -21.89
CA TYR A 87 8.83 47.87 -20.80
C TYR A 87 7.46 47.18 -20.67
N GLU A 88 6.37 47.94 -20.75
CA GLU A 88 5.02 47.40 -20.60
C GLU A 88 4.69 46.43 -21.74
N ILE A 89 5.07 46.75 -22.98
CA ILE A 89 4.89 45.81 -24.10
C ILE A 89 5.76 44.57 -23.93
N THR A 90 7.02 44.74 -23.53
CA THR A 90 7.96 43.62 -23.37
C THR A 90 7.53 42.66 -22.26
N ILE A 91 7.09 43.18 -21.10
CA ILE A 91 6.61 42.30 -20.02
C ILE A 91 5.33 41.57 -20.41
N ASN A 92 4.38 42.22 -21.09
CA ASN A 92 3.16 41.55 -21.55
C ASN A 92 3.44 40.49 -22.61
N TYR A 93 4.39 40.74 -23.52
CA TYR A 93 4.87 39.74 -24.47
C TYR A 93 5.50 38.53 -23.77
N ASN A 94 6.28 38.75 -22.71
CA ASN A 94 6.88 37.66 -21.94
C ASN A 94 5.81 36.89 -21.14
N GLU A 95 4.86 37.60 -20.53
CA GLU A 95 3.78 37.03 -19.69
C GLU A 95 2.82 36.18 -20.52
N SER A 96 2.58 36.52 -21.79
CA SER A 96 1.71 35.71 -22.65
C SER A 96 2.25 34.30 -22.89
N PHE A 97 3.57 34.09 -22.84
CA PHE A 97 4.15 32.75 -22.85
C PHE A 97 3.88 31.97 -21.56
N LEU A 98 3.75 32.65 -20.41
CA LEU A 98 3.32 31.99 -19.17
C LEU A 98 1.85 31.57 -19.24
N TRP A 99 0.98 32.41 -19.81
CA TRP A 99 -0.43 32.05 -20.05
C TRP A 99 -0.56 30.86 -21.02
N ASP A 100 0.29 30.78 -22.05
CA ASP A 100 0.36 29.63 -22.96
C ASP A 100 1.15 28.43 -22.39
N GLN A 101 1.56 28.50 -21.10
CA GLN A 101 2.34 27.47 -20.39
C GLN A 101 3.69 27.12 -21.07
N GLN A 102 4.22 28.01 -21.89
CA GLN A 102 5.52 27.88 -22.57
C GLN A 102 6.65 28.40 -21.67
N TYR A 103 6.82 27.79 -20.50
CA TYR A 103 7.75 28.26 -19.47
C TYR A 103 9.23 28.22 -19.92
N ASP A 104 9.61 27.23 -20.73
CA ASP A 104 10.96 27.12 -21.31
C ASP A 104 11.29 28.30 -22.23
N THR A 105 10.29 28.79 -22.99
CA THR A 105 10.42 29.98 -23.84
C THR A 105 10.44 31.26 -23.00
N ALA A 106 9.58 31.34 -21.98
CA ALA A 106 9.47 32.50 -21.10
C ALA A 106 10.75 32.75 -20.29
N LYS A 107 11.46 31.68 -19.86
CA LYS A 107 12.64 31.78 -18.99
C LYS A 107 13.75 32.71 -19.52
N PRO A 108 14.30 32.51 -20.73
CA PRO A 108 15.33 33.42 -21.26
C PRO A 108 14.79 34.84 -21.43
N LEU A 109 13.52 35.01 -21.83
CA LEU A 109 12.92 36.33 -22.01
C LEU A 109 12.81 37.12 -20.71
N TYR A 110 12.38 36.48 -19.62
CA TYR A 110 12.35 37.10 -18.29
C TYR A 110 13.74 37.30 -17.72
N LYS A 111 14.69 36.38 -17.96
CA LYS A 111 16.09 36.54 -17.57
C LYS A 111 16.70 37.81 -18.19
N ASP A 112 16.43 38.06 -19.46
CA ASP A 112 16.88 39.28 -20.15
C ASP A 112 16.14 40.52 -19.61
N LEU A 113 14.84 40.40 -19.33
CA LEU A 113 14.03 41.49 -18.78
C LEU A 113 14.52 41.93 -17.40
N VAL A 114 14.86 41.01 -16.50
CA VAL A 114 15.41 41.35 -15.17
C VAL A 114 16.83 41.92 -15.25
N ALA A 115 17.62 41.55 -16.26
CA ALA A 115 18.94 42.13 -16.50
C ALA A 115 18.84 43.60 -16.95
N GLN A 116 17.87 43.91 -17.81
CA GLN A 116 17.62 45.27 -18.30
C GLN A 116 16.91 46.15 -17.25
N TYR A 117 16.03 45.55 -16.45
CA TYR A 117 15.19 46.26 -15.48
C TYR A 117 15.26 45.65 -14.08
N PRO A 118 16.42 45.67 -13.40
CA PRO A 118 16.66 44.94 -12.16
C PRO A 118 15.86 45.45 -10.95
N LYS A 119 15.22 46.61 -11.06
CA LYS A 119 14.38 47.24 -10.01
C LYS A 119 12.91 47.34 -10.41
N LYS A 120 12.47 46.60 -11.41
CA LYS A 120 11.05 46.54 -11.79
C LYS A 120 10.40 45.31 -11.16
N PHE A 121 9.43 45.55 -10.28
CA PHE A 121 8.70 44.52 -9.56
C PHE A 121 8.14 43.43 -10.49
N GLY A 122 7.44 43.82 -11.56
CA GLY A 122 6.85 42.87 -12.51
C GLY A 122 7.86 41.97 -13.21
N ALA A 123 9.04 42.48 -13.55
CA ALA A 123 10.10 41.67 -14.16
C ALA A 123 10.63 40.59 -13.19
N LEU A 124 10.90 40.99 -11.94
CA LEU A 124 11.40 40.07 -10.90
C LEU A 124 10.36 39.00 -10.56
N LEU A 125 9.10 39.40 -10.35
CA LEU A 125 8.02 38.48 -10.00
C LEU A 125 7.70 37.52 -11.16
N GLY A 126 7.62 38.03 -12.39
CA GLY A 126 7.40 37.19 -13.57
C GLY A 126 8.52 36.17 -13.78
N TYR A 127 9.78 36.55 -13.53
CA TYR A 127 10.89 35.60 -13.60
C TYR A 127 10.81 34.53 -12.50
N ALA A 128 10.51 34.91 -11.26
CA ALA A 128 10.30 33.96 -10.17
C ALA A 128 9.17 32.96 -10.47
N ASN A 129 8.04 33.44 -11.00
CA ASN A 129 6.90 32.61 -11.39
C ASN A 129 7.25 31.67 -12.56
N THR A 130 8.05 32.13 -13.51
CA THR A 130 8.55 31.30 -14.61
C THR A 130 9.39 30.14 -14.07
N LEU A 131 10.35 30.43 -13.19
CA LEU A 131 11.23 29.44 -12.55
C LEU A 131 10.42 28.44 -11.70
N SER A 132 9.41 28.92 -10.98
CA SER A 132 8.50 28.08 -10.19
C SER A 132 7.77 27.04 -11.04
N ASN A 133 7.22 27.45 -12.19
CA ASN A 133 6.54 26.55 -13.12
C ASN A 133 7.49 25.51 -13.73
N LEU A 134 8.77 25.87 -13.90
CA LEU A 134 9.84 24.94 -14.28
C LEU A 134 10.35 24.08 -13.12
N LYS A 135 9.80 24.24 -11.91
CA LYS A 135 10.19 23.54 -10.67
C LYS A 135 11.62 23.85 -10.20
N GLU A 136 12.17 24.96 -10.66
CA GLU A 136 13.44 25.56 -10.21
C GLU A 136 13.17 26.42 -8.97
N PHE A 137 12.70 25.76 -7.90
CA PHE A 137 12.17 26.44 -6.73
C PHE A 137 13.21 27.23 -5.93
N GLU A 138 14.47 26.77 -5.92
CA GLU A 138 15.57 27.41 -5.21
C GLU A 138 15.85 28.80 -5.80
N GLU A 139 15.99 28.89 -7.11
CA GLU A 139 16.15 30.15 -7.84
C GLU A 139 14.88 31.00 -7.80
N ALA A 140 13.69 30.38 -7.91
CA ALA A 140 12.42 31.09 -7.82
C ALA A 140 12.27 31.84 -6.48
N LEU A 141 12.67 31.23 -5.36
CA LEU A 141 12.66 31.87 -4.05
C LEU A 141 13.57 33.10 -3.99
N ILE A 142 14.76 33.03 -4.57
CA ILE A 142 15.70 34.18 -4.63
C ILE A 142 15.06 35.36 -5.37
N TRP A 143 14.41 35.10 -6.51
CA TRP A 143 13.84 36.18 -7.33
C TRP A 143 12.54 36.74 -6.77
N VAL A 144 11.69 35.92 -6.14
CA VAL A 144 10.49 36.44 -5.46
C VAL A 144 10.86 37.25 -4.22
N ASP A 145 11.92 36.88 -3.50
CA ASP A 145 12.41 37.66 -2.36
C ASP A 145 12.89 39.05 -2.79
N LYS A 146 13.60 39.16 -3.92
CA LYS A 146 13.94 40.46 -4.52
C LYS A 146 12.72 41.28 -4.92
N ALA A 147 11.65 40.64 -5.42
CA ALA A 147 10.40 41.34 -5.72
C ALA A 147 9.73 41.86 -4.43
N ILE A 148 9.72 41.06 -3.37
CA ILE A 148 9.19 41.45 -2.04
C ILE A 148 10.03 42.57 -1.42
N GLU A 149 11.35 42.56 -1.58
CA GLU A 149 12.20 43.67 -1.11
C GLU A 149 11.83 45.02 -1.74
N LEU A 150 11.37 45.04 -3.00
CA LEU A 150 10.90 46.27 -3.65
C LEU A 150 9.52 46.70 -3.16
N GLU A 151 8.62 45.76 -2.94
CA GLU A 151 7.25 46.01 -2.47
C GLU A 151 6.86 45.05 -1.33
N PRO A 152 7.28 45.33 -0.07
CA PRO A 152 7.12 44.39 1.05
C PRO A 152 5.68 44.06 1.40
N GLU A 153 4.74 44.95 1.09
CA GLU A 153 3.31 44.76 1.35
C GLU A 153 2.54 44.23 0.13
N ASN A 154 3.22 43.88 -0.96
CA ASN A 154 2.57 43.35 -2.14
C ASN A 154 2.08 41.91 -1.90
N GLN A 155 0.77 41.76 -1.78
CA GLN A 155 0.12 40.47 -1.50
C GLN A 155 0.33 39.43 -2.62
N SER A 156 0.47 39.88 -3.87
CA SER A 156 0.69 38.98 -5.01
C SER A 156 2.08 38.34 -4.96
N ALA A 157 3.10 39.07 -4.52
CA ALA A 157 4.44 38.53 -4.31
C ALA A 157 4.49 37.53 -3.15
N LYS A 158 3.88 37.86 -2.00
CA LYS A 158 3.73 36.92 -0.86
C LYS A 158 3.00 35.64 -1.28
N THR A 159 1.94 35.77 -2.07
CA THR A 159 1.16 34.63 -2.60
C THR A 159 1.98 33.79 -3.58
N SER A 160 2.78 34.42 -4.45
CA SER A 160 3.69 33.71 -5.35
C SER A 160 4.74 32.92 -4.56
N LYS A 161 5.34 33.54 -3.53
CA LYS A 161 6.28 32.88 -2.60
C LYS A 161 5.64 31.69 -1.88
N LYS A 162 4.37 31.80 -1.44
CA LYS A 162 3.61 30.67 -0.88
C LYS A 162 3.56 29.49 -1.85
N TYR A 163 3.12 29.70 -3.09
CA TYR A 163 2.97 28.62 -4.07
C TYR A 163 4.33 28.01 -4.47
N ILE A 164 5.39 28.81 -4.56
CA ILE A 164 6.76 28.32 -4.73
C ILE A 164 7.13 27.39 -3.56
N ARG A 165 6.90 27.80 -2.31
CA ARG A 165 7.16 26.99 -1.11
C ARG A 165 6.35 25.69 -1.11
N LEU A 166 5.06 25.71 -1.47
CA LEU A 166 4.23 24.51 -1.57
C LEU A 166 4.79 23.51 -2.60
N GLY A 167 5.13 23.99 -3.80
CA GLY A 167 5.77 23.16 -4.83
C GLY A 167 7.12 22.59 -4.38
N TYR A 168 7.92 23.40 -3.67
CA TYR A 168 9.21 22.97 -3.17
C TYR A 168 9.10 21.93 -2.06
N ALA A 169 8.17 22.11 -1.13
CA ALA A 169 7.86 21.11 -0.11
C ALA A 169 7.46 19.78 -0.77
N ASN A 170 6.60 19.81 -1.79
CA ASN A 170 6.21 18.61 -2.52
C ASN A 170 7.40 17.90 -3.22
N LYS A 171 8.35 18.66 -3.80
CA LYS A 171 9.62 18.12 -4.34
C LYS A 171 10.38 17.34 -3.26
N PHE A 172 10.43 17.84 -2.03
CA PHE A 172 11.07 17.13 -0.91
C PHE A 172 10.28 15.93 -0.40
N VAL A 173 8.94 15.99 -0.37
CA VAL A 173 8.09 14.83 -0.03
C VAL A 173 8.35 13.68 -1.00
N ASN A 174 8.36 13.96 -2.32
CA ASN A 174 8.63 12.94 -3.34
C ASN A 174 10.07 12.39 -3.27
N ALA A 175 11.01 13.18 -2.74
CA ALA A 175 12.39 12.76 -2.48
C ALA A 175 12.58 12.11 -1.09
N GLU A 176 11.50 11.87 -0.34
CA GLU A 176 11.48 11.33 1.03
C GLU A 176 12.26 12.16 2.06
N LYS A 177 12.50 13.44 1.77
CA LYS A 177 13.17 14.39 2.68
C LYS A 177 12.12 15.12 3.52
N TYR A 178 11.37 14.35 4.32
CA TYR A 178 10.18 14.82 5.03
C TYR A 178 10.45 15.99 5.99
N SER A 179 11.56 15.98 6.73
CA SER A 179 11.91 17.08 7.64
C SER A 179 12.10 18.41 6.92
N ARG A 180 12.68 18.38 5.71
CA ARG A 180 12.86 19.60 4.91
C ARG A 180 11.55 20.08 4.31
N ALA A 181 10.66 19.16 3.93
CA ALA A 181 9.31 19.50 3.51
C ALA A 181 8.50 20.15 4.65
N GLU A 182 8.59 19.62 5.88
CA GLU A 182 7.95 20.17 7.08
C GLU A 182 8.45 21.59 7.38
N GLU A 183 9.76 21.82 7.32
CA GLU A 183 10.37 23.15 7.50
C GLU A 183 9.83 24.18 6.50
N ILE A 184 9.77 23.83 5.21
CA ILE A 184 9.28 24.73 4.16
C ILE A 184 7.79 25.02 4.34
N LEU A 185 6.98 24.02 4.66
CA LEU A 185 5.56 24.22 4.95
C LEU A 185 5.35 25.13 6.16
N ASN A 186 6.16 24.97 7.22
CA ASN A 186 6.08 25.81 8.40
C ASN A 186 6.38 27.28 8.08
N SER A 187 7.35 27.55 7.18
CA SER A 187 7.69 28.93 6.78
C SER A 187 6.56 29.67 6.05
N ILE A 188 5.55 28.96 5.53
CA ILE A 188 4.37 29.61 4.92
C ILE A 188 3.52 30.31 5.99
N PHE A 189 3.49 29.78 7.22
CA PHE A 189 2.66 30.33 8.29
C PHE A 189 3.19 31.65 8.86
N GLU A 190 4.41 32.06 8.51
CA GLU A 190 4.95 33.39 8.84
C GLU A 190 4.15 34.50 8.14
N ASP A 191 3.88 34.31 6.84
CA ASP A 191 3.13 35.26 6.01
C ASP A 191 1.62 34.97 6.02
N PHE A 192 1.24 33.70 6.22
CA PHE A 192 -0.14 33.24 6.17
C PHE A 192 -0.49 32.28 7.32
N PRO A 193 -0.78 32.80 8.53
CA PRO A 193 -0.93 31.97 9.73
C PRO A 193 -1.99 30.87 9.65
N GLU A 194 -3.02 30.98 8.81
CA GLU A 194 -4.07 29.95 8.69
C GLU A 194 -4.30 29.50 7.25
N ASP A 195 -3.23 29.50 6.43
CA ASP A 195 -3.30 29.04 5.04
C ASP A 195 -3.75 27.57 4.94
N LYS A 196 -4.88 27.38 4.24
CA LYS A 196 -5.54 26.08 4.13
C LYS A 196 -4.75 25.09 3.27
N ASP A 197 -4.10 25.55 2.20
CA ASP A 197 -3.30 24.70 1.32
C ASP A 197 -2.08 24.15 2.07
N ALA A 198 -1.39 24.99 2.83
CA ALA A 198 -0.25 24.59 3.66
C ALA A 198 -0.66 23.62 4.76
N LEU A 199 -1.79 23.86 5.46
CA LEU A 199 -2.32 22.93 6.46
C LEU A 199 -2.66 21.57 5.84
N LEU A 200 -3.31 21.51 4.68
CA LEU A 200 -3.62 20.23 4.02
C LEU A 200 -2.36 19.49 3.56
N ASN A 201 -1.36 20.20 3.00
CA ASN A 201 -0.09 19.59 2.63
C ASN A 201 0.67 19.07 3.86
N MET A 202 0.62 19.78 4.98
CA MET A 202 1.24 19.36 6.23
C MET A 202 0.52 18.15 6.85
N ALA A 203 -0.82 18.11 6.79
CA ALA A 203 -1.58 16.94 7.19
C ALA A 203 -1.21 15.71 6.33
N ASN A 204 -1.16 15.86 5.01
CA ASN A 204 -0.74 14.80 4.10
C ASN A 204 0.68 14.30 4.35
N LEU A 205 1.62 15.22 4.63
CA LEU A 205 2.98 14.87 5.04
C LEU A 205 2.97 13.97 6.27
N TYR A 206 2.22 14.35 7.31
CA TYR A 206 2.10 13.57 8.53
C TYR A 206 1.37 12.22 8.34
N LEU A 207 0.41 12.14 7.42
CA LEU A 207 -0.20 10.85 7.05
C LEU A 207 0.83 9.92 6.38
N ILE A 208 1.66 10.43 5.47
CA ILE A 208 2.71 9.66 4.78
C ILE A 208 3.78 9.18 5.77
N THR A 209 4.16 10.00 6.75
CA THR A 209 5.12 9.63 7.80
C THR A 209 4.49 8.87 8.97
N LYS A 210 3.18 8.55 8.88
CA LYS A 210 2.38 7.89 9.94
C LYS A 210 2.42 8.63 11.29
N SER A 211 2.64 9.93 11.28
CA SER A 211 2.59 10.80 12.46
C SER A 211 1.14 11.26 12.70
N THR A 212 0.25 10.31 13.00
CA THR A 212 -1.20 10.49 12.98
C THR A 212 -1.69 11.52 14.00
N ASP A 213 -1.05 11.62 15.17
CA ASP A 213 -1.38 12.63 16.18
C ASP A 213 -1.16 14.05 15.62
N LYS A 214 0.00 14.28 14.99
CA LYS A 214 0.30 15.57 14.33
C LYS A 214 -0.69 15.84 13.20
N ALA A 215 -1.02 14.84 12.38
CA ALA A 215 -2.01 14.98 11.30
C ALA A 215 -3.37 15.43 11.85
N THR A 216 -3.84 14.79 12.93
CA THR A 216 -5.09 15.14 13.61
C THR A 216 -5.04 16.56 14.17
N SER A 217 -3.95 16.97 14.83
CA SER A 217 -3.78 18.36 15.29
C SER A 217 -3.88 19.39 14.16
N VAL A 218 -3.28 19.10 13.00
CA VAL A 218 -3.34 19.98 11.83
C VAL A 218 -4.76 20.05 11.26
N TYR A 219 -5.48 18.94 11.18
CA TYR A 219 -6.88 18.95 10.75
C TYR A 219 -7.76 19.76 11.70
N TRP A 220 -7.50 19.71 13.01
CA TRP A 220 -8.22 20.56 13.96
C TRP A 220 -7.93 22.05 13.76
N ARG A 221 -6.66 22.42 13.49
CA ARG A 221 -6.31 23.80 13.10
C ARG A 221 -6.98 24.23 11.79
N TYR A 222 -7.10 23.31 10.82
CA TYR A 222 -7.81 23.55 9.57
C TYR A 222 -9.31 23.85 9.79
N ALA A 223 -9.95 23.30 10.82
CA ALA A 223 -11.39 23.33 11.05
C ALA A 223 -11.95 24.69 11.54
N THR A 224 -11.80 25.76 10.75
CA THR A 224 -12.23 27.12 11.13
C THR A 224 -13.69 27.43 10.83
N THR A 225 -14.30 26.75 9.86
CA THR A 225 -15.73 26.88 9.51
C THR A 225 -16.44 25.53 9.64
N GLY A 226 -17.77 25.53 9.50
CA GLY A 226 -18.54 24.29 9.49
C GLY A 226 -18.19 23.36 8.33
N LYS A 227 -17.98 23.89 7.12
CA LYS A 227 -17.48 23.13 5.96
C LYS A 227 -16.06 22.61 6.20
N ASP A 228 -15.19 23.43 6.79
CA ASP A 228 -13.84 23.01 7.13
C ASP A 228 -13.82 21.89 8.16
N SER A 229 -14.72 21.95 9.15
CA SER A 229 -14.87 20.93 10.17
C SER A 229 -15.25 19.57 9.59
N ILE A 230 -16.07 19.54 8.53
CA ILE A 230 -16.42 18.31 7.82
C ILE A 230 -15.19 17.77 7.07
N THR A 231 -14.48 18.63 6.34
CA THR A 231 -13.25 18.26 5.61
C THR A 231 -12.17 17.73 6.57
N ALA A 232 -11.97 18.40 7.70
CA ALA A 232 -11.07 17.97 8.76
C ALA A 232 -11.44 16.59 9.29
N ARG A 233 -12.74 16.30 9.53
CA ARG A 233 -13.18 14.98 9.98
C ARG A 233 -12.94 13.89 8.95
N ASN A 234 -13.10 14.20 7.67
CA ASN A 234 -12.79 13.25 6.61
C ASN A 234 -11.29 12.88 6.59
N GLY A 235 -10.43 13.86 6.86
CA GLY A 235 -9.00 13.68 7.04
C GLY A 235 -8.62 12.95 8.33
N ILE A 236 -9.21 13.32 9.47
CA ILE A 236 -9.00 12.66 10.77
C ILE A 236 -9.42 11.20 10.70
N ALA A 237 -10.56 10.89 10.09
CA ALA A 237 -10.97 9.49 9.93
C ALA A 237 -9.93 8.64 9.17
N LEU A 238 -9.22 9.23 8.20
CA LEU A 238 -8.09 8.57 7.54
C LEU A 238 -6.87 8.46 8.47
N ALA A 239 -6.56 9.50 9.25
CA ALA A 239 -5.48 9.47 10.24
C ALA A 239 -5.70 8.36 11.27
N GLU A 240 -6.92 8.23 11.79
CA GLU A 240 -7.31 7.18 12.75
C GLU A 240 -7.19 5.78 12.14
N HIS A 241 -7.57 5.61 10.86
CA HIS A 241 -7.35 4.35 10.16
C HIS A 241 -5.87 4.00 10.00
N ILE A 242 -5.02 4.99 9.68
CA ILE A 242 -3.56 4.81 9.61
C ILE A 242 -2.96 4.52 10.99
N ALA A 243 -3.55 5.08 12.06
CA ALA A 243 -3.24 4.78 13.46
C ALA A 243 -3.79 3.41 13.92
N GLU A 244 -4.50 2.70 13.03
CA GLU A 244 -5.12 1.40 13.26
C GLU A 244 -6.31 1.42 14.26
N ASP A 245 -6.85 2.61 14.55
CA ASP A 245 -8.10 2.78 15.29
C ASP A 245 -9.30 2.95 14.34
N ASP A 246 -9.65 1.83 13.70
CA ASP A 246 -10.79 1.79 12.78
C ASP A 246 -12.11 2.19 13.48
N LYS A 247 -12.27 1.92 14.78
CA LYS A 247 -13.48 2.25 15.52
C LYS A 247 -13.65 3.77 15.64
N GLN A 248 -12.57 4.46 15.99
CA GLN A 248 -12.56 5.91 16.04
C GLN A 248 -12.72 6.52 14.65
N ALA A 249 -12.08 5.96 13.62
CA ALA A 249 -12.28 6.37 12.22
C ALA A 249 -13.77 6.34 11.80
N LEU A 250 -14.49 5.28 12.16
CA LEU A 250 -15.92 5.18 11.88
C LEU A 250 -16.76 6.17 12.68
N LYS A 251 -16.44 6.41 13.95
CA LYS A 251 -17.12 7.40 14.77
C LYS A 251 -16.99 8.80 14.16
N VAL A 252 -15.77 9.21 13.83
CA VAL A 252 -15.47 10.53 13.26
C VAL A 252 -16.15 10.72 11.89
N SER A 253 -16.05 9.73 11.01
CA SER A 253 -16.68 9.79 9.68
C SER A 253 -18.22 9.78 9.73
N ALA A 254 -18.82 9.06 10.69
CA ALA A 254 -20.26 9.11 10.91
C ALA A 254 -20.73 10.51 11.33
N THR A 255 -19.98 11.19 12.20
CA THR A 255 -20.25 12.59 12.56
C THR A 255 -20.13 13.51 11.35
N ALA A 256 -19.10 13.35 10.52
CA ALA A 256 -18.94 14.14 9.30
C ALA A 256 -20.13 13.97 8.34
N LYS A 257 -20.57 12.72 8.12
CA LYS A 257 -21.73 12.39 7.29
C LYS A 257 -23.03 13.04 7.82
N PHE A 258 -23.21 13.10 9.14
CA PHE A 258 -24.37 13.79 9.71
C PHE A 258 -24.30 15.30 9.47
N MET A 259 -23.13 15.91 9.67
CA MET A 259 -22.93 17.35 9.50
C MET A 259 -23.12 17.82 8.05
N VAL A 260 -22.68 17.05 7.06
CA VAL A 260 -22.73 17.46 5.65
C VAL A 260 -24.16 17.59 5.12
N ALA A 261 -25.14 16.91 5.74
CA ALA A 261 -26.55 17.03 5.38
C ALA A 261 -27.12 18.45 5.56
N GLY A 262 -26.46 19.31 6.34
CA GLY A 262 -26.83 20.71 6.53
C GLY A 262 -26.27 21.69 5.49
N TYR A 263 -25.55 21.20 4.48
CA TYR A 263 -24.89 22.03 3.47
C TYR A 263 -25.27 21.57 2.05
N ASP A 264 -25.57 22.54 1.17
CA ASP A 264 -25.70 22.28 -0.26
C ASP A 264 -24.31 22.42 -0.92
N ASP A 265 -23.54 21.34 -0.86
CA ASP A 265 -22.19 21.26 -1.40
C ASP A 265 -21.92 19.85 -1.92
N THR A 266 -22.05 19.66 -3.24
CA THR A 266 -21.95 18.33 -3.85
C THR A 266 -20.58 17.69 -3.63
N GLU A 267 -19.50 18.44 -3.81
CA GLU A 267 -18.14 17.88 -3.72
C GLU A 267 -17.81 17.47 -2.27
N LEU A 268 -18.13 18.33 -1.30
CA LEU A 268 -17.95 18.01 0.11
C LEU A 268 -18.81 16.80 0.52
N THR A 269 -20.04 16.71 0.01
CA THR A 269 -20.94 15.59 0.24
C THR A 269 -20.34 14.29 -0.28
N GLU A 270 -19.90 14.25 -1.54
CA GLU A 270 -19.28 13.05 -2.13
C GLU A 270 -18.05 12.59 -1.34
N LYS A 271 -17.10 13.49 -1.02
CA LYS A 271 -15.90 13.18 -0.23
C LYS A 271 -16.24 12.62 1.17
N THR A 272 -17.30 13.13 1.77
CA THR A 272 -17.74 12.71 3.11
C THR A 272 -18.38 11.33 3.09
N TYR A 273 -19.25 11.05 2.11
CA TYR A 273 -19.83 9.73 1.92
C TYR A 273 -18.79 8.68 1.55
N ASP A 274 -17.82 9.03 0.69
CA ASP A 274 -16.68 8.19 0.35
C ASP A 274 -15.91 7.75 1.61
N ARG A 275 -15.46 8.71 2.43
CA ARG A 275 -14.74 8.39 3.68
C ARG A 275 -15.57 7.55 4.64
N TYR A 276 -16.85 7.86 4.81
CA TYR A 276 -17.74 7.11 5.70
C TYR A 276 -17.90 5.65 5.27
N VAL A 277 -18.12 5.40 3.97
CA VAL A 277 -18.22 4.02 3.46
C VAL A 277 -16.89 3.29 3.58
N GLN A 278 -15.75 3.95 3.32
CA GLN A 278 -14.44 3.37 3.58
C GLN A 278 -14.30 2.96 5.06
N ALA A 279 -14.72 3.81 6.00
CA ALA A 279 -14.68 3.48 7.43
C ALA A 279 -15.59 2.31 7.81
N LEU A 280 -16.76 2.15 7.18
CA LEU A 280 -17.58 0.94 7.32
C LEU A 280 -16.83 -0.31 6.84
N ILE A 281 -16.13 -0.23 5.70
CA ILE A 281 -15.34 -1.34 5.15
C ILE A 281 -14.16 -1.69 6.07
N TRP A 282 -13.43 -0.69 6.57
CA TRP A 282 -12.32 -0.88 7.53
C TRP A 282 -12.80 -1.62 8.79
N ASN A 283 -13.98 -1.26 9.29
CA ASN A 283 -14.64 -1.93 10.44
C ASN A 283 -15.29 -3.27 10.12
N ARG A 284 -15.10 -3.83 8.91
CA ARG A 284 -15.74 -5.07 8.43
C ARG A 284 -17.27 -5.04 8.43
N LYS A 285 -17.89 -3.86 8.47
CA LYS A 285 -19.34 -3.68 8.37
C LYS A 285 -19.79 -3.79 6.91
N TYR A 286 -19.40 -4.87 6.24
CA TYR A 286 -19.54 -5.03 4.79
C TYR A 286 -21.00 -5.01 4.32
N GLY A 287 -21.93 -5.53 5.13
CA GLY A 287 -23.36 -5.47 4.84
C GLY A 287 -23.92 -4.04 4.86
N GLU A 288 -23.51 -3.24 5.85
CA GLU A 288 -23.87 -1.80 5.91
C GLU A 288 -23.21 -1.03 4.76
N ALA A 289 -21.90 -1.24 4.53
CA ALA A 289 -21.16 -0.61 3.44
C ALA A 289 -21.82 -0.91 2.09
N LYS A 290 -22.20 -2.17 1.82
CA LYS A 290 -22.90 -2.55 0.60
C LYS A 290 -24.21 -1.78 0.42
N ARG A 291 -25.07 -1.75 1.46
CA ARG A 291 -26.35 -1.01 1.40
C ARG A 291 -26.13 0.49 1.13
N GLN A 292 -25.12 1.09 1.76
CA GLN A 292 -24.78 2.49 1.51
C GLN A 292 -24.31 2.71 0.07
N ILE A 293 -23.44 1.84 -0.45
CA ILE A 293 -22.97 1.90 -1.85
C ILE A 293 -24.12 1.76 -2.83
N ASP A 294 -25.02 0.79 -2.61
CA ASP A 294 -26.18 0.55 -3.47
C ASP A 294 -27.10 1.79 -3.50
N SER A 295 -27.31 2.44 -2.33
CA SER A 295 -28.06 3.71 -2.23
C SER A 295 -27.35 4.88 -2.89
N LEU A 296 -26.01 4.94 -2.84
CA LEU A 296 -25.25 6.02 -3.48
C LEU A 296 -25.26 5.86 -4.99
N GLU A 297 -25.19 4.64 -5.52
CA GLU A 297 -25.23 4.40 -6.97
C GLU A 297 -26.55 4.86 -7.62
N SER A 298 -27.68 4.73 -6.91
CA SER A 298 -28.97 5.18 -7.45
C SER A 298 -29.08 6.70 -7.55
N VAL A 299 -28.28 7.45 -6.77
CA VAL A 299 -28.26 8.92 -6.77
C VAL A 299 -27.12 9.44 -7.66
N TYR A 300 -25.94 8.84 -7.53
CA TYR A 300 -24.68 9.24 -8.16
C TYR A 300 -24.31 8.26 -9.28
N THR A 301 -25.16 8.18 -10.30
CA THR A 301 -24.98 7.24 -11.41
C THR A 301 -23.68 7.54 -12.17
N ASP A 302 -22.92 6.48 -12.48
CA ASP A 302 -21.67 6.56 -13.26
C ASP A 302 -20.55 7.44 -12.65
N ARG A 303 -20.55 7.64 -11.33
CA ARG A 303 -19.46 8.34 -10.63
C ARG A 303 -18.31 7.39 -10.26
N ASN A 304 -17.07 7.78 -10.58
CA ASN A 304 -15.88 6.95 -10.36
C ASN A 304 -15.62 6.64 -8.88
N TRP A 305 -15.91 7.57 -7.97
CA TRP A 305 -15.70 7.34 -6.52
C TRP A 305 -16.63 6.24 -5.97
N VAL A 306 -17.87 6.14 -6.44
CA VAL A 306 -18.78 5.03 -6.07
C VAL A 306 -18.27 3.70 -6.61
N ARG A 307 -17.73 3.69 -7.84
CA ARG A 307 -17.05 2.49 -8.40
C ARG A 307 -15.83 2.11 -7.58
N ALA A 308 -15.06 3.08 -7.10
CA ALA A 308 -13.90 2.85 -6.25
C ALA A 308 -14.32 2.19 -4.93
N LEU A 309 -15.41 2.66 -4.29
CA LEU A 309 -15.99 2.02 -3.10
C LEU A 309 -16.42 0.56 -3.35
N LYS A 310 -17.07 0.29 -4.49
CA LYS A 310 -17.40 -1.09 -4.90
C LYS A 310 -16.15 -1.93 -5.06
N ALA A 311 -15.12 -1.38 -5.69
CA ALA A 311 -13.88 -2.10 -5.91
C ALA A 311 -13.17 -2.41 -4.59
N THR A 312 -13.11 -1.44 -3.68
CA THR A 312 -12.59 -1.58 -2.31
C THR A 312 -13.38 -2.64 -1.52
N LEU A 313 -14.71 -2.59 -1.53
CA LEU A 313 -15.54 -3.62 -0.88
C LEU A 313 -15.23 -5.01 -1.44
N GLY A 314 -15.03 -5.12 -2.76
CA GLY A 314 -14.65 -6.38 -3.41
C GLY A 314 -13.30 -6.90 -2.94
N MET A 315 -12.31 -6.02 -2.74
CA MET A 315 -11.00 -6.40 -2.24
C MET A 315 -11.08 -6.96 -0.81
N TYR A 316 -11.85 -6.31 0.06
CA TYR A 316 -12.00 -6.73 1.46
C TYR A 316 -12.87 -7.98 1.66
N THR A 317 -13.75 -8.30 0.71
CA THR A 317 -14.64 -9.47 0.75
C THR A 317 -14.17 -10.63 -0.15
N ALA A 318 -12.93 -10.54 -0.67
CA ALA A 318 -12.35 -11.47 -1.64
C ALA A 318 -13.18 -11.66 -2.93
N ASN A 319 -13.99 -10.67 -3.30
CA ASN A 319 -14.71 -10.60 -4.57
C ASN A 319 -13.88 -9.83 -5.62
N PHE A 320 -12.72 -10.37 -5.98
CA PHE A 320 -11.79 -9.70 -6.89
C PHE A 320 -12.36 -9.50 -8.29
N LYS A 321 -13.31 -10.33 -8.73
CA LYS A 321 -14.03 -10.14 -10.00
C LYS A 321 -14.82 -8.82 -10.00
N MET A 322 -15.48 -8.49 -8.89
CA MET A 322 -16.15 -7.20 -8.72
C MET A 322 -15.15 -6.05 -8.69
N SER A 323 -14.03 -6.21 -8.01
CA SER A 323 -12.97 -5.18 -7.98
C SER A 323 -12.41 -4.89 -9.37
N LEU A 324 -12.01 -5.92 -10.11
CA LEU A 324 -11.49 -5.76 -11.47
C LEU A 324 -12.51 -5.09 -12.39
N LYS A 325 -13.78 -5.52 -12.38
CA LYS A 325 -14.84 -4.91 -13.19
C LYS A 325 -14.96 -3.40 -12.93
N ASN A 326 -14.92 -2.98 -11.66
CA ASN A 326 -15.07 -1.56 -11.32
C ASN A 326 -13.81 -0.75 -11.62
N TYR A 327 -12.61 -1.28 -11.38
CA TYR A 327 -11.37 -0.60 -11.77
C TYR A 327 -11.25 -0.46 -13.29
N ASP A 328 -11.61 -1.49 -14.06
CA ASP A 328 -11.65 -1.41 -15.52
C ASP A 328 -12.62 -0.32 -15.99
N ALA A 329 -13.79 -0.22 -15.37
CA ALA A 329 -14.79 0.80 -15.70
C ALA A 329 -14.35 2.22 -15.28
N ILE A 330 -13.55 2.38 -14.22
CA ILE A 330 -12.91 3.66 -13.87
C ILE A 330 -11.90 4.03 -14.96
N LEU A 331 -11.03 3.09 -15.34
CA LEU A 331 -9.97 3.32 -16.33
C LEU A 331 -10.49 3.60 -17.74
N GLN A 332 -11.67 3.09 -18.10
CA GLN A 332 -12.35 3.45 -19.35
C GLN A 332 -12.77 4.92 -19.41
N LYS A 333 -13.07 5.53 -18.26
CA LYS A 333 -13.50 6.93 -18.15
C LYS A 333 -12.34 7.88 -17.84
N ASP A 334 -11.39 7.41 -17.06
CA ASP A 334 -10.18 8.13 -16.66
C ASP A 334 -8.99 7.17 -16.69
N GLU A 335 -8.31 7.11 -17.83
CA GLU A 335 -7.14 6.25 -18.04
C GLU A 335 -5.98 6.58 -17.09
N LYS A 336 -5.94 7.82 -16.59
CA LYS A 336 -4.90 8.32 -15.67
C LYS A 336 -5.28 8.14 -14.20
N SER A 337 -6.45 7.56 -13.89
CA SER A 337 -6.89 7.34 -12.51
C SER A 337 -5.85 6.53 -11.72
N PHE A 338 -5.35 7.11 -10.63
CA PHE A 338 -4.42 6.43 -9.73
C PHE A 338 -5.06 5.18 -9.09
N ASP A 339 -6.25 5.35 -8.53
CA ASP A 339 -7.02 4.26 -7.92
C ASP A 339 -7.37 3.17 -8.93
N GLY A 340 -7.69 3.55 -10.17
CA GLY A 340 -7.91 2.61 -11.26
C GLY A 340 -6.68 1.76 -11.55
N ASN A 341 -5.52 2.39 -11.74
CA ASN A 341 -4.29 1.71 -12.15
C ASN A 341 -3.71 0.85 -11.01
N LEU A 342 -3.41 1.43 -9.85
CA LEU A 342 -2.82 0.70 -8.73
C LEU A 342 -3.83 -0.25 -8.07
N GLY A 343 -5.10 0.14 -7.99
CA GLY A 343 -6.17 -0.74 -7.48
C GLY A 343 -6.33 -1.99 -8.35
N LYS A 344 -6.28 -1.85 -9.67
CA LYS A 344 -6.29 -2.99 -10.60
C LYS A 344 -5.07 -3.90 -10.41
N ALA A 345 -3.87 -3.33 -10.24
CA ALA A 345 -2.66 -4.11 -9.96
C ALA A 345 -2.83 -4.98 -8.70
N ASN A 346 -3.34 -4.38 -7.62
CA ASN A 346 -3.65 -5.09 -6.37
C ASN A 346 -4.70 -6.19 -6.56
N ALA A 347 -5.78 -5.93 -7.28
CA ALA A 347 -6.84 -6.90 -7.55
C ALA A 347 -6.36 -8.08 -8.43
N LEU A 348 -5.51 -7.81 -9.42
CA LEU A 348 -4.87 -8.83 -10.26
C LEU A 348 -3.96 -9.73 -9.42
N PHE A 349 -3.16 -9.14 -8.53
CA PHE A 349 -2.33 -9.91 -7.60
C PHE A 349 -3.17 -10.77 -6.66
N ALA A 350 -4.21 -10.20 -6.05
CA ALA A 350 -5.09 -10.91 -5.12
C ALA A 350 -5.89 -12.05 -5.81
N SER A 351 -6.17 -11.92 -7.11
CA SER A 351 -6.77 -12.97 -7.95
C SER A 351 -5.75 -13.92 -8.58
N ASP A 352 -4.50 -13.91 -8.11
CA ASP A 352 -3.41 -14.79 -8.53
C ASP A 352 -2.98 -14.63 -10.02
N ARG A 353 -3.23 -13.44 -10.59
CA ARG A 353 -2.86 -13.03 -11.95
C ARG A 353 -1.60 -12.16 -11.93
N ILE A 354 -0.46 -12.79 -11.68
CA ILE A 354 0.80 -12.12 -11.30
C ILE A 354 1.43 -11.28 -12.42
N VAL A 355 1.60 -11.84 -13.64
CA VAL A 355 2.16 -11.07 -14.77
C VAL A 355 1.29 -9.86 -15.11
N PRO A 356 -0.05 -9.97 -15.24
CA PRO A 356 -0.92 -8.81 -15.36
C PRO A 356 -0.77 -7.79 -14.23
N ALA A 357 -0.54 -8.23 -12.99
CA ALA A 357 -0.34 -7.34 -11.85
C ALA A 357 0.95 -6.51 -11.99
N TYR A 358 2.06 -7.11 -12.44
CA TYR A 358 3.28 -6.37 -12.77
C TYR A 358 3.02 -5.32 -13.86
N LYS A 359 2.38 -5.72 -14.98
CA LYS A 359 2.08 -4.81 -16.09
C LYS A 359 1.23 -3.62 -15.65
N ALA A 360 0.21 -3.87 -14.82
CA ALA A 360 -0.61 -2.79 -14.26
C ALA A 360 0.20 -1.85 -13.35
N ALA A 361 1.12 -2.38 -12.52
CA ALA A 361 1.99 -1.56 -11.68
C ALA A 361 3.00 -0.72 -12.51
N PHE A 362 3.55 -1.28 -13.59
CA PHE A 362 4.41 -0.54 -14.51
C PHE A 362 3.64 0.57 -15.23
N GLN A 363 2.41 0.30 -15.67
CA GLN A 363 1.52 1.32 -16.22
C GLN A 363 1.27 2.45 -15.21
N THR A 364 1.04 2.13 -13.93
CA THR A 364 0.96 3.14 -12.87
C THR A 364 2.21 4.01 -12.84
N LEU A 365 3.41 3.42 -12.90
CA LEU A 365 4.68 4.17 -12.86
C LEU A 365 4.96 4.98 -14.12
N ARG A 366 4.41 4.57 -15.28
CA ARG A 366 4.49 5.35 -16.52
C ARG A 366 3.70 6.65 -16.42
N ILE A 367 2.56 6.62 -15.74
CA ILE A 367 1.71 7.80 -15.49
C ILE A 367 2.26 8.60 -14.30
N PHE A 368 2.56 7.92 -13.20
CA PHE A 368 3.01 8.49 -11.92
C PHE A 368 4.46 8.08 -11.67
N LYS A 369 5.40 8.83 -12.24
CA LYS A 369 6.84 8.55 -12.10
C LYS A 369 7.25 8.54 -10.63
N ASN A 370 8.02 7.52 -10.24
CA ASN A 370 8.53 7.32 -8.87
C ASN A 370 7.45 7.19 -7.79
N GLN A 371 6.22 6.78 -8.13
CA GLN A 371 5.17 6.61 -7.14
C GLN A 371 5.51 5.46 -6.17
N LYS A 372 5.55 5.79 -4.88
CA LYS A 372 6.06 4.92 -3.81
C LYS A 372 5.30 3.61 -3.64
N ASP A 373 3.97 3.66 -3.66
CA ASP A 373 3.13 2.46 -3.44
C ASP A 373 3.26 1.47 -4.59
N ALA A 374 3.37 1.96 -5.83
CA ALA A 374 3.60 1.13 -7.00
C ALA A 374 5.00 0.50 -6.97
N LEU A 375 6.03 1.25 -6.59
CA LEU A 375 7.38 0.72 -6.38
C LEU A 375 7.41 -0.34 -5.26
N GLY A 376 6.78 -0.05 -4.12
CA GLY A 376 6.67 -0.97 -3.00
C GLY A 376 5.86 -2.23 -3.35
N PHE A 377 4.84 -2.10 -4.20
CA PHE A 377 4.07 -3.22 -4.73
C PHE A 377 4.93 -4.13 -5.63
N ILE A 378 5.72 -3.56 -6.54
CA ILE A 378 6.67 -4.32 -7.38
C ILE A 378 7.72 -5.00 -6.50
N GLU A 379 8.25 -4.31 -5.49
CA GLU A 379 9.21 -4.88 -4.55
C GLU A 379 8.61 -6.07 -3.78
N LYS A 380 7.36 -5.96 -3.33
CA LYS A 380 6.62 -7.06 -2.70
C LYS A 380 6.49 -8.25 -3.64
N LEU A 381 6.13 -8.03 -4.91
CA LEU A 381 6.06 -9.09 -5.91
C LEU A 381 7.44 -9.74 -6.13
N ASN A 382 8.49 -8.92 -6.27
CA ASN A 382 9.86 -9.41 -6.41
C ASN A 382 10.25 -10.30 -5.23
N GLY A 383 9.97 -9.88 -3.98
CA GLY A 383 10.25 -10.68 -2.79
C GLY A 383 9.57 -12.05 -2.72
N ILE A 384 8.47 -12.26 -3.46
CA ILE A 384 7.77 -13.56 -3.58
C ILE A 384 8.46 -14.48 -4.60
N TYR A 385 9.01 -13.91 -5.68
CA TYR A 385 9.52 -14.66 -6.83
C TYR A 385 11.04 -14.61 -7.02
N THR A 386 11.76 -13.91 -6.14
CA THR A 386 13.22 -13.92 -6.11
C THR A 386 13.72 -15.25 -5.55
N PRO A 387 14.74 -15.87 -6.16
CA PRO A 387 15.40 -17.05 -5.63
C PRO A 387 15.80 -16.92 -4.16
N VAL A 388 15.54 -17.98 -3.39
CA VAL A 388 15.71 -17.99 -1.95
C VAL A 388 16.51 -19.21 -1.51
N VAL A 389 17.41 -19.00 -0.55
CA VAL A 389 18.02 -20.06 0.25
C VAL A 389 17.53 -19.90 1.69
N GLN A 390 17.18 -21.01 2.32
CA GLN A 390 16.78 -21.06 3.72
C GLN A 390 17.60 -22.12 4.44
N ASP A 391 18.02 -21.77 5.65
CA ASP A 391 18.63 -22.70 6.60
C ASP A 391 17.74 -22.77 7.85
N HIS A 392 17.48 -23.96 8.35
CA HIS A 392 16.68 -24.20 9.54
C HIS A 392 17.39 -25.24 10.40
N ALA A 393 17.94 -24.82 11.53
CA ALA A 393 18.45 -25.73 12.55
C ALA A 393 17.49 -25.82 13.74
N ALA A 394 17.33 -27.01 14.29
CA ALA A 394 16.51 -27.26 15.46
C ALA A 394 17.14 -28.30 16.38
N TYR A 395 16.94 -28.09 17.69
CA TYR A 395 17.29 -28.99 18.77
C TYR A 395 16.02 -29.42 19.49
N THR A 396 15.85 -30.73 19.68
CA THR A 396 14.68 -31.33 20.31
C THR A 396 15.11 -32.21 21.46
N PHE A 397 14.36 -32.22 22.57
CA PHE A 397 14.51 -33.19 23.64
C PHE A 397 13.13 -33.56 24.21
N ASP A 398 13.00 -34.75 24.76
CA ASP A 398 11.76 -35.27 25.33
C ASP A 398 11.96 -35.91 26.71
N ASN A 399 10.84 -36.23 27.39
CA ASN A 399 10.86 -36.91 28.69
C ASN A 399 11.16 -38.42 28.61
N GLY A 400 11.29 -38.98 27.40
CA GLY A 400 11.78 -40.32 27.12
C GLY A 400 13.30 -40.41 27.00
N ASN A 401 14.02 -39.33 27.33
CA ASN A 401 15.47 -39.20 27.21
C ASN A 401 15.99 -39.22 25.76
N ASN A 402 15.14 -38.91 24.78
CA ASN A 402 15.58 -38.73 23.41
C ASN A 402 16.00 -37.28 23.18
N VAL A 403 17.10 -37.10 22.46
CA VAL A 403 17.64 -35.82 22.04
C VAL A 403 17.91 -35.88 20.54
N ALA A 404 17.58 -34.82 19.81
CA ALA A 404 17.83 -34.73 18.38
C ALA A 404 18.34 -33.36 17.96
N LEU A 405 19.26 -33.36 16.99
CA LEU A 405 19.69 -32.18 16.25
C LEU A 405 19.28 -32.37 14.80
N SER A 406 18.70 -31.33 14.20
CA SER A 406 18.38 -31.33 12.77
C SER A 406 18.78 -30.03 12.11
N ASN A 407 19.19 -30.14 10.85
CA ASN A 407 19.49 -29.00 10.00
C ASN A 407 18.88 -29.25 8.61
N THR A 408 18.09 -28.30 8.13
CA THR A 408 17.48 -28.35 6.80
C THR A 408 17.92 -27.13 6.00
N VAL A 409 18.68 -27.37 4.94
CA VAL A 409 19.03 -26.36 3.94
C VAL A 409 18.15 -26.55 2.72
N SER A 410 17.46 -25.50 2.29
CA SER A 410 16.62 -25.53 1.11
C SER A 410 16.87 -24.35 0.19
N ALA A 411 16.86 -24.60 -1.11
CA ALA A 411 16.91 -23.59 -2.15
C ALA A 411 15.64 -23.66 -3.00
N GLN A 412 15.09 -22.50 -3.37
CA GLN A 412 13.97 -22.42 -4.30
C GLN A 412 14.30 -21.45 -5.44
N LEU A 413 14.00 -21.88 -6.67
CA LEU A 413 14.34 -21.19 -7.91
C LEU A 413 13.07 -20.96 -8.74
N PRO A 414 12.41 -19.79 -8.61
CA PRO A 414 11.27 -19.44 -9.44
C PRO A 414 11.73 -19.02 -10.84
N PHE A 415 11.47 -19.84 -11.86
CA PHE A 415 11.80 -19.53 -13.26
C PHE A 415 10.71 -18.70 -13.95
N SER A 416 9.48 -18.75 -13.45
CA SER A 416 8.36 -17.91 -13.88
C SER A 416 7.38 -17.71 -12.73
N THR A 417 6.30 -16.96 -12.96
CA THR A 417 5.19 -16.85 -11.99
C THR A 417 4.35 -18.14 -11.86
N ARG A 418 4.61 -19.15 -12.71
CA ARG A 418 3.90 -20.43 -12.73
C ARG A 418 4.77 -21.64 -12.40
N PHE A 419 6.09 -21.54 -12.56
CA PHE A 419 6.99 -22.67 -12.43
C PHE A 419 8.17 -22.32 -11.53
N LYS A 420 8.38 -23.15 -10.51
CA LYS A 420 9.46 -23.02 -9.53
C LYS A 420 10.00 -24.42 -9.23
N THR A 421 11.31 -24.53 -9.07
CA THR A 421 11.93 -25.75 -8.56
C THR A 421 12.45 -25.54 -7.15
N SER A 422 12.64 -26.63 -6.42
CA SER A 422 13.25 -26.63 -5.10
C SER A 422 14.25 -27.77 -4.97
N LEU A 423 15.25 -27.54 -4.11
CA LEU A 423 16.14 -28.58 -3.61
C LEU A 423 16.19 -28.43 -2.10
N SER A 424 16.04 -29.51 -1.36
CA SER A 424 16.09 -29.53 0.10
C SER A 424 16.97 -30.68 0.56
N TYR A 425 17.88 -30.38 1.46
CA TYR A 425 18.71 -31.36 2.15
C TYR A 425 18.48 -31.21 3.65
N GLN A 426 18.09 -32.30 4.29
CA GLN A 426 17.90 -32.38 5.73
C GLN A 426 18.85 -33.41 6.30
N PHE A 427 19.61 -33.00 7.31
CA PHE A 427 20.36 -33.88 8.19
C PHE A 427 19.68 -33.92 9.56
N ARG A 428 19.56 -35.10 10.15
CA ARG A 428 19.08 -35.31 11.52
C ARG A 428 19.96 -36.35 12.21
N THR A 429 20.34 -36.08 13.45
CA THR A 429 20.90 -37.06 14.37
C THR A 429 20.00 -37.15 15.59
N THR A 430 19.81 -38.36 16.11
CA THR A 430 19.00 -38.61 17.30
C THR A 430 19.70 -39.64 18.18
N GLU A 431 19.57 -39.45 19.50
CA GLU A 431 20.18 -40.30 20.52
C GLU A 431 19.20 -40.47 21.67
N ASN A 432 19.14 -41.67 22.25
CA ASN A 432 18.58 -41.86 23.58
C ASN A 432 19.71 -41.85 24.61
N THR A 433 19.66 -40.95 25.59
CA THR A 433 20.77 -40.75 26.54
C THR A 433 20.88 -41.84 27.60
N VAL A 434 19.90 -42.76 27.68
CA VAL A 434 19.91 -43.90 28.61
C VAL A 434 20.29 -45.19 27.91
N THR A 435 19.64 -45.53 26.79
CA THR A 435 19.98 -46.77 26.04
C THR A 435 21.24 -46.61 25.19
N LEU A 436 21.68 -45.37 24.96
CA LEU A 436 22.80 -45.00 24.08
C LEU A 436 22.56 -45.35 22.60
N ASN A 437 21.32 -45.68 22.24
CA ASN A 437 20.89 -45.90 20.88
C ASN A 437 21.03 -44.61 20.07
N LYS A 438 21.67 -44.71 18.90
CA LYS A 438 22.00 -43.57 18.04
C LYS A 438 21.56 -43.86 16.61
N ALA A 439 21.00 -42.85 15.96
CA ALA A 439 20.70 -42.89 14.55
C ALA A 439 20.94 -41.55 13.87
N ASP A 440 21.32 -41.61 12.60
CA ASP A 440 21.37 -40.46 11.70
C ASP A 440 20.51 -40.68 10.46
N SER A 441 20.02 -39.58 9.88
CA SER A 441 19.17 -39.58 8.70
C SER A 441 19.49 -38.40 7.80
N HIS A 442 19.57 -38.69 6.51
CA HIS A 442 19.88 -37.78 5.43
C HIS A 442 18.74 -37.82 4.40
N VAL A 443 17.99 -36.73 4.29
CA VAL A 443 16.88 -36.61 3.34
C VAL A 443 17.24 -35.60 2.27
N LEU A 444 17.29 -36.04 1.02
CA LEU A 444 17.46 -35.17 -0.14
C LEU A 444 16.17 -35.18 -0.96
N LEU A 445 15.58 -34.02 -1.19
CA LEU A 445 14.36 -33.84 -1.98
C LEU A 445 14.59 -32.82 -3.10
N ALA A 446 14.22 -33.18 -4.32
CA ALA A 446 14.07 -32.27 -5.43
C ALA A 446 12.58 -32.06 -5.72
N GLY A 447 12.15 -30.81 -5.87
CA GLY A 447 10.74 -30.47 -6.03
C GLY A 447 10.44 -29.57 -7.22
N ILE A 448 9.19 -29.65 -7.66
CA ILE A 448 8.57 -28.86 -8.71
C ILE A 448 7.24 -28.31 -8.15
N ASP A 449 7.08 -27.00 -8.23
CA ASP A 449 5.82 -26.32 -8.00
C ASP A 449 5.33 -25.74 -9.32
N TYR A 450 4.15 -26.19 -9.78
CA TYR A 450 3.54 -25.76 -11.02
C TYR A 450 2.11 -25.23 -10.81
N LYS A 451 1.86 -24.03 -11.33
CA LYS A 451 0.54 -23.40 -11.33
C LYS A 451 -0.18 -23.68 -12.64
N ILE A 452 -1.25 -24.47 -12.56
CA ILE A 452 -2.06 -24.86 -13.73
C ILE A 452 -2.87 -23.66 -14.20
N VAL A 453 -3.66 -23.10 -13.28
CA VAL A 453 -4.52 -21.93 -13.47
C VAL A 453 -4.49 -21.10 -12.17
N PRO A 454 -4.94 -19.83 -12.18
CA PRO A 454 -5.00 -19.04 -10.96
C PRO A 454 -5.71 -19.78 -9.81
N ASN A 455 -5.07 -19.83 -8.65
CA ASN A 455 -5.52 -20.55 -7.45
C ASN A 455 -5.54 -22.09 -7.52
N VAL A 456 -4.89 -22.71 -8.51
CA VAL A 456 -4.73 -24.18 -8.59
C VAL A 456 -3.27 -24.52 -8.87
N ASN A 457 -2.61 -25.11 -7.86
CA ASN A 457 -1.20 -25.48 -7.90
C ASN A 457 -1.05 -26.99 -7.69
N ILE A 458 -0.09 -27.58 -8.40
CA ILE A 458 0.45 -28.90 -8.08
C ILE A 458 1.87 -28.70 -7.56
N ASN A 459 2.15 -29.30 -6.43
CA ASN A 459 3.45 -29.32 -5.78
C ASN A 459 3.88 -30.79 -5.73
N GLY A 460 5.07 -31.10 -6.24
CA GLY A 460 5.61 -32.45 -6.23
C GLY A 460 7.06 -32.43 -5.80
N SER A 461 7.43 -33.27 -4.83
CA SER A 461 8.82 -33.46 -4.40
C SER A 461 9.13 -34.95 -4.37
N PHE A 462 10.30 -35.30 -4.86
CA PHE A 462 10.81 -36.66 -4.91
C PHE A 462 12.25 -36.67 -4.44
N GLY A 463 12.63 -37.73 -3.75
CA GLY A 463 14.03 -38.00 -3.50
C GLY A 463 14.22 -39.20 -2.60
N ILE A 464 15.25 -39.14 -1.77
CA ILE A 464 15.73 -40.28 -0.99
C ILE A 464 15.91 -39.88 0.47
N ASN A 465 15.58 -40.81 1.34
CA ASN A 465 15.96 -40.79 2.74
C ASN A 465 16.95 -41.93 2.98
N ASN A 466 18.17 -41.60 3.36
CA ASN A 466 19.15 -42.57 3.84
C ASN A 466 19.27 -42.45 5.35
N SER A 467 18.97 -43.53 6.05
CA SER A 467 19.04 -43.59 7.51
C SER A 467 20.06 -44.64 7.94
N ARG A 468 20.68 -44.43 9.09
CA ARG A 468 21.66 -45.32 9.69
C ARG A 468 21.39 -45.47 11.18
N PHE A 469 21.36 -46.71 11.65
CA PHE A 469 21.42 -47.07 13.06
C PHE A 469 22.69 -47.89 13.29
N GLU A 470 22.67 -49.19 12.95
CA GLU A 470 23.86 -50.04 12.82
C GLU A 470 24.25 -50.24 11.34
N SER A 471 23.28 -50.65 10.53
CA SER A 471 23.37 -50.67 9.07
C SER A 471 22.66 -49.45 8.46
N SER A 472 23.05 -49.09 7.23
CA SER A 472 22.38 -48.04 6.47
C SER A 472 21.36 -48.63 5.52
N TYR A 473 20.21 -47.98 5.38
CA TYR A 473 19.19 -48.30 4.39
C TYR A 473 18.72 -47.03 3.67
N THR A 474 18.06 -47.20 2.53
CA THR A 474 17.56 -46.08 1.73
C THR A 474 16.11 -46.31 1.33
N GLN A 475 15.25 -45.33 1.61
CA GLN A 475 13.84 -45.34 1.21
C GLN A 475 13.54 -44.16 0.30
N PRO A 476 12.66 -44.32 -0.71
CA PRO A 476 12.15 -43.21 -1.48
C PRO A 476 11.28 -42.31 -0.60
N ALA A 477 11.48 -41.00 -0.74
CA ALA A 477 10.66 -39.97 -0.11
C ALA A 477 9.86 -39.22 -1.19
N ILE A 478 8.55 -39.09 -0.97
CA ILE A 478 7.62 -38.53 -1.96
C ILE A 478 6.68 -37.56 -1.24
N ASP A 479 6.43 -36.39 -1.83
CA ASP A 479 5.36 -35.48 -1.39
C ASP A 479 4.68 -34.88 -2.62
N ILE A 480 3.41 -35.19 -2.83
CA ILE A 480 2.61 -34.68 -3.94
C ILE A 480 1.36 -34.04 -3.37
N LYS A 481 1.11 -32.77 -3.73
CA LYS A 481 -0.04 -32.00 -3.25
C LYS A 481 -0.72 -31.25 -4.38
N LEU A 482 -2.05 -31.29 -4.37
CA LEU A 482 -2.92 -30.42 -5.14
C LEU A 482 -3.48 -29.35 -4.19
N VAL A 483 -3.09 -28.10 -4.40
CA VAL A 483 -3.52 -26.95 -3.59
C VAL A 483 -4.48 -26.08 -4.40
N THR A 484 -5.69 -25.90 -3.89
CA THR A 484 -6.78 -25.18 -4.59
C THR A 484 -7.48 -24.15 -3.70
N LYS A 485 -8.11 -23.15 -4.34
CA LYS A 485 -9.09 -22.26 -3.69
C LYS A 485 -10.43 -22.34 -4.41
N PRO A 486 -11.27 -23.34 -4.10
CA PRO A 486 -12.48 -23.61 -4.87
C PRO A 486 -13.50 -22.48 -4.78
N PHE A 487 -13.58 -21.82 -3.61
CA PHE A 487 -14.47 -20.68 -3.37
C PHE A 487 -13.75 -19.57 -2.61
N ARG A 488 -14.41 -18.40 -2.49
CA ARG A 488 -13.86 -17.26 -1.73
C ARG A 488 -13.65 -17.67 -0.28
N LEU A 489 -12.49 -17.29 0.26
CA LEU A 489 -12.09 -17.59 1.65
C LEU A 489 -12.00 -19.09 1.96
N GLN A 490 -11.97 -19.96 0.95
CA GLN A 490 -11.83 -21.40 1.13
C GLN A 490 -10.53 -21.89 0.50
N ASN A 491 -9.82 -22.78 1.18
CA ASN A 491 -8.65 -23.47 0.65
C ASN A 491 -8.84 -24.97 0.84
N LEU A 492 -8.47 -25.75 -0.17
CA LEU A 492 -8.50 -27.21 -0.15
C LEU A 492 -7.15 -27.73 -0.64
N GLU A 493 -6.53 -28.57 0.17
CA GLU A 493 -5.30 -29.29 -0.14
C GLU A 493 -5.59 -30.79 -0.10
N LEU A 494 -5.23 -31.50 -1.17
CA LEU A 494 -5.24 -32.96 -1.25
C LEU A 494 -3.81 -33.41 -1.46
N GLY A 495 -3.34 -34.41 -0.74
CA GLY A 495 -1.94 -34.82 -0.85
C GLY A 495 -1.67 -36.28 -0.55
N TYR A 496 -0.57 -36.76 -1.12
CA TYR A 496 0.07 -38.03 -0.83
C TYR A 496 1.49 -37.75 -0.35
N LYS A 497 1.89 -38.31 0.80
CA LYS A 497 3.24 -38.18 1.34
C LYS A 497 3.78 -39.54 1.79
N ARG A 498 4.97 -39.90 1.32
CA ARG A 498 5.73 -41.08 1.75
C ARG A 498 6.96 -40.62 2.51
N GLU A 499 7.08 -41.01 3.77
CA GLU A 499 8.23 -40.67 4.62
C GLU A 499 8.54 -41.76 5.65
N ILE A 500 9.76 -41.75 6.17
CA ILE A 500 10.17 -42.65 7.27
C ILE A 500 9.77 -42.03 8.60
N GLN A 501 9.28 -42.85 9.53
CA GLN A 501 9.12 -42.46 10.93
C GLN A 501 10.48 -42.26 11.59
N ASN A 502 10.92 -41.01 11.77
CA ASN A 502 12.28 -40.67 12.20
C ASN A 502 12.35 -39.87 13.51
N PHE A 503 11.33 -40.01 14.36
CA PHE A 503 11.23 -39.24 15.60
C PHE A 503 12.38 -39.54 16.57
N ASN A 504 12.71 -40.81 16.81
CA ASN A 504 13.80 -41.26 17.68
C ASN A 504 14.64 -42.37 17.00
N ALA A 505 15.70 -42.83 17.67
CA ALA A 505 16.63 -43.82 17.13
C ALA A 505 15.97 -45.19 16.88
N ASP A 506 15.17 -45.66 17.83
CA ASP A 506 14.51 -46.98 17.77
C ASP A 506 13.50 -47.08 16.63
N LEU A 507 12.83 -45.97 16.28
CA LEU A 507 11.92 -45.92 15.13
C LEU A 507 12.66 -45.93 13.79
N ILE A 508 13.86 -45.34 13.75
CA ILE A 508 14.72 -45.39 12.57
C ILE A 508 15.24 -46.81 12.33
N GLU A 509 15.62 -47.54 13.39
CA GLU A 509 16.04 -48.94 13.30
C GLU A 509 14.97 -49.83 12.66
N ARG A 510 13.69 -49.58 12.95
CA ARG A 510 12.56 -50.39 12.48
C ARG A 510 12.16 -50.14 11.03
N GLU A 511 12.76 -49.17 10.37
CA GLU A 511 12.50 -48.80 8.97
C GLU A 511 11.01 -48.56 8.64
N ILE A 512 10.21 -48.06 9.60
CA ILE A 512 8.77 -47.88 9.40
C ILE A 512 8.53 -46.75 8.39
N VAL A 513 7.97 -47.09 7.24
CA VAL A 513 7.59 -46.12 6.21
C VAL A 513 6.10 -45.84 6.26
N MET A 514 5.76 -44.56 6.34
CA MET A 514 4.39 -44.07 6.39
C MET A 514 3.95 -43.55 5.02
N ASN A 515 2.78 -43.97 4.57
CA ASN A 515 2.12 -43.49 3.36
C ASN A 515 0.86 -42.72 3.77
N HIS A 516 0.93 -41.40 3.78
CA HIS A 516 -0.13 -40.51 4.17
C HIS A 516 -0.98 -40.11 2.95
N TYR A 517 -2.30 -40.25 3.08
CA TYR A 517 -3.31 -39.72 2.18
C TYR A 517 -4.09 -38.65 2.94
N GLY A 518 -3.82 -37.39 2.60
CA GLY A 518 -4.27 -36.22 3.35
C GLY A 518 -5.28 -35.36 2.61
N LEU A 519 -6.21 -34.79 3.37
CA LEU A 519 -7.10 -33.71 2.97
C LEU A 519 -7.06 -32.62 4.03
N ASN A 520 -6.70 -31.39 3.64
CA ASN A 520 -6.83 -30.22 4.49
C ASN A 520 -7.83 -29.24 3.87
N TYR A 521 -8.80 -28.79 4.66
CA TYR A 521 -9.80 -27.81 4.24
C TYR A 521 -9.86 -26.66 5.25
N ASN A 522 -9.80 -25.43 4.75
CA ASN A 522 -9.87 -24.22 5.58
C ASN A 522 -10.96 -23.30 5.04
N LEU A 523 -11.98 -23.05 5.86
CA LEU A 523 -13.07 -22.12 5.61
C LEU A 523 -12.87 -20.86 6.45
N GLY A 524 -12.73 -19.70 5.80
CA GLY A 524 -12.81 -18.39 6.42
C GLY A 524 -14.14 -17.69 6.14
N THR A 525 -14.54 -16.78 7.02
CA THR A 525 -15.73 -15.95 6.82
C THR A 525 -15.44 -14.46 6.91
N ASN A 526 -16.37 -13.64 6.41
CA ASN A 526 -16.29 -12.18 6.50
C ASN A 526 -16.66 -11.62 7.89
N PHE A 527 -17.05 -12.47 8.85
CA PHE A 527 -17.43 -12.11 10.21
C PHE A 527 -16.47 -12.70 11.27
N ASN A 528 -15.21 -12.93 10.88
CA ASN A 528 -14.08 -13.34 11.73
C ASN A 528 -14.08 -14.79 12.24
N LEU A 529 -15.05 -15.60 11.82
CA LEU A 529 -15.04 -17.03 12.09
C LEU A 529 -14.18 -17.74 11.05
N GLY A 530 -13.43 -18.75 11.49
CA GLY A 530 -12.76 -19.68 10.60
C GLY A 530 -12.81 -21.10 11.13
N TRP A 531 -12.72 -22.05 10.22
CA TRP A 531 -12.81 -23.47 10.50
C TRP A 531 -11.80 -24.24 9.65
N TYR A 532 -10.84 -24.85 10.31
CA TYR A 532 -9.84 -25.72 9.70
C TYR A 532 -10.16 -27.18 10.00
N THR A 533 -10.04 -28.05 9.01
CA THR A 533 -10.21 -29.50 9.15
C THR A 533 -9.12 -30.22 8.38
N GLN A 534 -8.48 -31.19 9.02
CA GLN A 534 -7.50 -32.10 8.46
C GLN A 534 -7.98 -33.52 8.65
N LEU A 535 -7.98 -34.28 7.55
CA LEU A 535 -8.20 -35.71 7.52
C LEU A 535 -6.92 -36.35 6.98
N MET A 536 -6.44 -37.41 7.63
CA MET A 536 -5.26 -38.13 7.17
C MET A 536 -5.39 -39.62 7.44
N HIS A 537 -5.36 -40.40 6.37
CA HIS A 537 -5.26 -41.86 6.41
C HIS A 537 -3.81 -42.25 6.17
N THR A 538 -3.23 -43.08 7.03
CA THR A 538 -1.81 -43.45 6.97
C THR A 538 -1.67 -44.96 6.96
N GLN A 539 -0.99 -45.50 5.96
CA GLN A 539 -0.63 -46.91 5.88
C GLN A 539 0.86 -47.06 6.20
N GLN A 540 1.21 -47.97 7.11
CA GLN A 540 2.58 -48.20 7.55
C GLN A 540 3.10 -49.55 7.05
N THR A 541 4.42 -49.70 6.94
CA THR A 541 5.06 -50.94 6.45
C THR A 541 5.06 -52.09 7.46
N ASP A 542 4.70 -51.82 8.72
CA ASP A 542 4.45 -52.82 9.76
C ASP A 542 2.98 -53.30 9.78
N GLU A 543 2.27 -53.13 8.66
CA GLU A 543 0.87 -53.51 8.45
C GLU A 543 -0.16 -52.70 9.26
N ASN A 544 0.27 -51.76 10.10
CA ASN A 544 -0.65 -50.92 10.88
C ASN A 544 -1.20 -49.75 10.04
N VAL A 545 -2.42 -49.32 10.38
CA VAL A 545 -3.13 -48.22 9.71
C VAL A 545 -3.55 -47.21 10.75
N ARG A 546 -3.32 -45.92 10.46
CA ARG A 546 -3.69 -44.80 11.32
C ARG A 546 -4.64 -43.84 10.63
N ASN A 547 -5.73 -43.49 11.29
CA ASN A 547 -6.66 -42.46 10.83
C ASN A 547 -6.61 -41.25 11.77
N LEU A 548 -6.54 -40.04 11.21
CA LEU A 548 -6.55 -38.78 11.95
C LEU A 548 -7.64 -37.86 11.42
N LEU A 549 -8.45 -37.35 12.34
CA LEU A 549 -9.25 -36.14 12.18
C LEU A 549 -8.70 -35.08 13.15
N PHE A 550 -8.28 -33.94 12.62
CA PHE A 550 -8.02 -32.74 13.41
C PHE A 550 -8.91 -31.61 12.92
N THR A 551 -9.55 -30.88 13.82
CA THR A 551 -10.37 -29.74 13.45
C THR A 551 -10.23 -28.60 14.44
N SER A 552 -10.23 -27.37 13.92
CA SER A 552 -10.02 -26.14 14.69
C SER A 552 -11.06 -25.11 14.29
N LEU A 553 -11.96 -24.77 15.22
CA LEU A 553 -12.92 -23.69 15.06
C LEU A 553 -12.39 -22.46 15.80
N TYR A 554 -12.21 -21.34 15.10
CA TYR A 554 -11.56 -20.17 15.67
C TYR A 554 -12.27 -18.86 15.33
N TYR A 555 -12.12 -17.88 16.23
CA TYR A 555 -12.58 -16.52 16.07
C TYR A 555 -11.39 -15.56 16.14
N SER A 556 -11.30 -14.64 15.18
CA SER A 556 -10.27 -13.59 15.16
C SER A 556 -10.78 -12.34 15.90
N LEU A 557 -10.25 -12.08 17.09
CA LEU A 557 -10.65 -10.97 17.97
C LEU A 557 -10.11 -9.62 17.48
N PHE A 558 -8.81 -9.57 17.20
CA PHE A 558 -8.09 -8.37 16.81
C PHE A 558 -7.21 -8.65 15.58
N ARG A 559 -6.93 -7.63 14.77
CA ARG A 559 -6.03 -7.74 13.61
C ARG A 559 -4.59 -7.36 13.94
N LYS A 560 -4.41 -6.40 14.85
CA LYS A 560 -3.11 -5.89 15.28
C LYS A 560 -3.13 -5.56 16.79
N PRO A 561 -2.36 -6.28 17.62
CA PRO A 561 -1.80 -7.59 17.26
C PRO A 561 -2.92 -8.53 16.78
N ALA A 562 -2.61 -9.42 15.84
CA ALA A 562 -3.54 -10.43 15.39
C ALA A 562 -3.78 -11.39 16.54
N VAL A 563 -5.01 -11.47 17.05
CA VAL A 563 -5.37 -12.37 18.15
C VAL A 563 -6.46 -13.31 17.66
N LYS A 564 -6.22 -14.60 17.79
CA LYS A 564 -7.18 -15.67 17.53
C LYS A 564 -7.39 -16.48 18.79
N ILE A 565 -8.62 -16.86 19.03
CA ILE A 565 -8.98 -17.84 20.05
C ILE A 565 -9.84 -18.92 19.40
N GLY A 566 -9.83 -20.13 19.94
CA GLY A 566 -10.65 -21.18 19.37
C GLY A 566 -10.62 -22.49 20.13
N LEU A 567 -11.26 -23.47 19.53
CA LEU A 567 -11.35 -24.84 20.00
C LEU A 567 -10.67 -25.74 18.99
N ASN A 568 -9.80 -26.64 19.47
CA ASN A 568 -9.27 -27.73 18.68
C ASN A 568 -9.89 -29.04 19.16
N TYR A 569 -10.13 -29.94 18.22
CA TYR A 569 -10.50 -31.31 18.49
C TYR A 569 -9.67 -32.24 17.63
N GLN A 570 -9.15 -33.30 18.24
CA GLN A 570 -8.37 -34.33 17.58
C GLN A 570 -8.96 -35.70 17.90
N TYR A 571 -9.06 -36.54 16.86
CA TYR A 571 -9.48 -37.92 16.94
C TYR A 571 -8.51 -38.76 16.13
N ILE A 572 -7.88 -39.75 16.77
CA ILE A 572 -6.94 -40.67 16.12
C ILE A 572 -7.39 -42.11 16.41
N THR A 573 -7.27 -42.98 15.42
CA THR A 573 -7.39 -44.43 15.61
C THR A 573 -6.25 -45.16 14.95
N PHE A 574 -5.93 -46.33 15.49
CA PHE A 574 -5.04 -47.31 14.88
C PHE A 574 -5.77 -48.65 14.74
N ASP A 575 -5.45 -49.40 13.70
CA ASP A 575 -6.02 -50.74 13.49
C ASP A 575 -5.36 -51.75 14.46
N GLU A 576 -4.06 -51.59 14.75
CA GLU A 576 -3.30 -52.43 15.68
C GLU A 576 -2.66 -51.60 16.81
N GLN A 577 -2.72 -52.12 18.04
CA GLN A 577 -2.07 -51.53 19.21
C GLN A 577 -0.64 -52.04 19.37
N LEU A 578 0.34 -51.19 19.11
CA LEU A 578 1.77 -51.46 19.23
C LEU A 578 2.46 -50.50 20.22
N PRO A 579 1.97 -50.36 21.48
CA PRO A 579 2.41 -49.33 22.42
C PRO A 579 3.87 -49.45 22.86
N THR A 580 4.49 -50.61 22.68
CA THR A 580 5.93 -50.83 22.92
C THR A 580 6.82 -50.30 21.80
N ILE A 581 6.24 -49.97 20.65
CA ILE A 581 6.94 -49.50 19.45
C ILE A 581 6.71 -48.00 19.26
N TYR A 582 5.44 -47.59 19.23
CA TYR A 582 5.03 -46.19 19.08
C TYR A 582 3.63 -45.97 19.64
N PHE A 583 3.27 -44.71 19.84
CA PHE A 583 1.95 -44.27 20.24
C PHE A 583 0.89 -44.69 19.22
N SER A 584 0.18 -45.78 19.52
CA SER A 584 -0.77 -46.47 18.63
C SER A 584 -2.05 -46.94 19.34
N PRO A 585 -2.79 -46.04 19.99
CA PRO A 585 -4.05 -46.43 20.63
C PRO A 585 -5.12 -46.78 19.58
N GLU A 586 -6.01 -47.72 19.90
CA GLU A 586 -7.24 -48.00 19.16
C GLU A 586 -8.07 -46.71 19.03
N VAL A 587 -8.24 -45.97 20.13
CA VAL A 587 -8.91 -44.66 20.12
C VAL A 587 -8.17 -43.63 20.96
N TYR A 588 -7.89 -42.48 20.35
CA TYR A 588 -7.41 -41.28 21.03
C TYR A 588 -8.27 -40.07 20.73
N ARG A 589 -8.55 -39.27 21.77
CA ARG A 589 -9.35 -38.06 21.67
C ARG A 589 -8.70 -36.93 22.45
N ALA A 590 -8.61 -35.75 21.86
CA ALA A 590 -8.18 -34.54 22.56
C ALA A 590 -9.06 -33.35 22.21
N GLY A 591 -9.38 -32.53 23.22
CA GLY A 591 -10.08 -31.27 23.05
C GLY A 591 -9.30 -30.16 23.76
N GLU A 592 -9.03 -29.06 23.05
CA GLU A 592 -8.26 -27.93 23.57
C GLU A 592 -8.97 -26.60 23.32
N ILE A 593 -8.83 -25.67 24.26
CA ILE A 593 -8.97 -24.24 23.96
C ILE A 593 -7.59 -23.70 23.58
N PHE A 594 -7.52 -22.75 22.66
CA PHE A 594 -6.25 -22.12 22.29
C PHE A 594 -6.36 -20.62 22.11
N ALA A 595 -5.22 -19.95 22.23
CA ALA A 595 -4.99 -18.58 21.84
C ALA A 595 -3.71 -18.48 20.98
N ASP A 596 -3.75 -17.64 19.95
CA ASP A 596 -2.62 -17.28 19.09
C ASP A 596 -2.56 -15.76 19.01
N ILE A 597 -1.41 -15.18 19.32
CA ILE A 597 -1.12 -13.76 19.20
C ILE A 597 0.08 -13.55 18.28
N ARG A 598 -0.05 -12.64 17.32
CA ARG A 598 1.02 -12.26 16.40
C ARG A 598 1.06 -10.75 16.24
N GLY A 599 2.23 -10.16 16.28
CA GLY A 599 2.36 -8.71 16.19
C GLY A 599 3.76 -8.26 15.79
N ASP A 600 3.95 -6.95 15.83
CA ASP A 600 5.19 -6.29 15.48
C ASP A 600 5.74 -5.57 16.72
N PHE A 601 7.00 -5.85 17.11
CA PHE A 601 7.73 -5.02 18.08
C PHE A 601 8.23 -3.72 17.42
N SER A 602 8.53 -3.79 16.12
CA SER A 602 8.94 -2.67 15.26
C SER A 602 8.70 -3.04 13.80
N GLU A 603 8.91 -2.11 12.85
CA GLU A 603 8.74 -2.38 11.41
C GLU A 603 9.57 -3.58 10.90
N LYS A 604 10.70 -3.89 11.56
CA LYS A 604 11.60 -4.98 11.19
C LYS A 604 11.50 -6.21 12.09
N THR A 605 10.82 -6.13 13.22
CA THR A 605 10.83 -7.20 14.23
C THR A 605 9.42 -7.61 14.60
N LYS A 606 9.10 -8.89 14.40
CA LYS A 606 7.79 -9.48 14.62
C LYS A 606 7.86 -10.54 15.69
N TYR A 607 6.75 -10.76 16.38
CA TYR A 607 6.62 -11.82 17.36
C TYR A 607 5.40 -12.67 17.10
N MET A 608 5.46 -13.90 17.62
CA MET A 608 4.32 -14.77 17.77
C MET A 608 4.37 -15.47 19.12
N ALA A 609 3.20 -15.70 19.69
CA ALA A 609 3.01 -16.61 20.81
C ALA A 609 1.70 -17.37 20.62
N SER A 610 1.71 -18.67 20.84
CA SER A 610 0.52 -19.50 20.83
C SER A 610 0.54 -20.41 22.05
N ALA A 611 -0.63 -20.62 22.65
CA ALA A 611 -0.80 -21.56 23.73
C ALA A 611 -2.14 -22.28 23.58
N ALA A 612 -2.19 -23.55 23.93
CA ALA A 612 -3.40 -24.33 24.01
C ALA A 612 -3.39 -25.20 25.27
N THR A 613 -4.57 -25.40 25.86
CA THR A 613 -4.75 -26.24 27.04
C THR A 613 -6.07 -26.99 26.94
N GLY A 614 -6.16 -28.15 27.56
CA GLY A 614 -7.36 -28.95 27.50
C GLY A 614 -7.20 -30.32 28.12
N ILE A 615 -7.92 -31.29 27.56
CA ILE A 615 -7.95 -32.67 28.04
C ILE A 615 -7.75 -33.64 26.88
N GLN A 616 -7.02 -34.72 27.16
CA GLN A 616 -6.94 -35.88 26.28
C GLN A 616 -7.48 -37.14 26.97
N LYS A 617 -7.92 -38.11 26.17
CA LYS A 617 -8.27 -39.46 26.58
C LYS A 617 -7.59 -40.43 25.62
N VAL A 618 -6.80 -41.34 26.17
CA VAL A 618 -6.16 -42.45 25.47
C VAL A 618 -6.96 -43.69 25.88
N GLU A 619 -7.57 -44.39 24.93
CA GLU A 619 -8.45 -45.53 25.23
C GLU A 619 -9.54 -45.21 26.28
N GLU A 620 -9.70 -46.10 27.25
CA GLU A 620 -10.57 -45.97 28.42
C GLU A 620 -9.83 -45.45 29.66
N ASP A 621 -8.59 -44.98 29.52
CA ASP A 621 -7.83 -44.41 30.63
C ASP A 621 -8.46 -43.11 31.16
N PRO A 622 -8.15 -42.74 32.43
CA PRO A 622 -8.54 -41.46 32.98
C PRO A 622 -8.07 -40.29 32.10
N LYS A 623 -8.93 -39.28 31.97
CA LYS A 623 -8.61 -38.06 31.22
C LYS A 623 -7.40 -37.36 31.84
N THR A 624 -6.45 -36.97 31.01
CA THR A 624 -5.24 -36.23 31.42
C THR A 624 -5.27 -34.81 30.87
N ALA A 625 -4.69 -33.88 31.63
CA ALA A 625 -4.57 -32.49 31.22
C ALA A 625 -3.46 -32.32 30.19
N ILE A 626 -3.71 -31.51 29.17
CA ILE A 626 -2.75 -31.21 28.10
C ILE A 626 -2.49 -29.72 27.99
N PHE A 627 -1.28 -29.38 27.56
CA PHE A 627 -0.76 -28.06 27.34
C PHE A 627 0.27 -28.07 26.21
N ARG A 628 0.20 -27.06 25.36
CA ARG A 628 1.25 -26.75 24.38
C ARG A 628 1.43 -25.26 24.27
N ALA A 629 2.67 -24.84 24.03
CA ALA A 629 3.02 -23.45 23.81
C ALA A 629 4.10 -23.33 22.74
N GLU A 630 4.04 -22.25 21.97
CA GLU A 630 5.05 -21.87 20.98
C GLU A 630 5.28 -20.37 21.05
N VAL A 631 6.53 -19.95 21.08
CA VAL A 631 6.93 -18.54 21.02
C VAL A 631 7.97 -18.35 19.94
N GLY A 632 7.95 -17.21 19.27
CA GLY A 632 8.93 -16.92 18.23
C GLY A 632 9.10 -15.44 17.96
N VAL A 633 10.32 -15.07 17.56
CA VAL A 633 10.69 -13.72 17.15
C VAL A 633 11.31 -13.78 15.76
N SER A 634 10.85 -12.94 14.85
CA SER A 634 11.38 -12.81 13.50
C SER A 634 11.97 -11.42 13.31
N HIS A 635 13.21 -11.32 12.83
CA HIS A 635 13.86 -10.05 12.55
C HIS A 635 14.29 -9.96 11.08
N GLN A 636 13.96 -8.84 10.43
CA GLN A 636 14.36 -8.52 9.07
C GLN A 636 15.54 -7.56 9.08
N PHE A 637 16.75 -8.08 8.87
CA PHE A 637 17.98 -7.28 8.83
C PHE A 637 17.99 -6.32 7.64
N ASN A 638 17.56 -6.81 6.47
CA ASN A 638 17.37 -6.00 5.27
C ASN A 638 16.30 -6.62 4.36
N LYS A 639 16.04 -6.01 3.20
CA LYS A 639 15.04 -6.46 2.22
C LYS A 639 15.22 -7.91 1.73
N ARG A 640 16.43 -8.47 1.88
CA ARG A 640 16.83 -9.78 1.38
C ARG A 640 17.25 -10.78 2.45
N LEU A 641 17.41 -10.37 3.70
CA LEU A 641 17.88 -11.23 4.78
C LEU A 641 16.99 -11.08 6.01
N SER A 642 16.51 -12.21 6.52
CA SER A 642 15.72 -12.28 7.75
C SER A 642 16.08 -13.55 8.54
N ALA A 643 15.96 -13.48 9.87
CA ALA A 643 16.06 -14.65 10.73
C ALA A 643 14.83 -14.78 11.63
N ASN A 644 14.56 -15.99 12.09
CA ASN A 644 13.53 -16.30 13.07
C ASN A 644 14.12 -17.24 14.12
N LEU A 645 13.89 -16.93 15.39
CA LEU A 645 14.15 -17.80 16.53
C LEU A 645 12.81 -18.23 17.11
N TYR A 646 12.67 -19.51 17.49
CA TYR A 646 11.46 -20.01 18.11
C TYR A 646 11.76 -21.09 19.16
N GLY A 647 10.79 -21.30 20.04
CA GLY A 647 10.76 -22.40 21.00
C GLY A 647 9.33 -22.92 21.15
N LYS A 648 9.18 -24.24 21.26
CA LYS A 648 7.89 -24.90 21.45
C LYS A 648 7.97 -26.00 22.51
N TYR A 649 6.89 -26.19 23.24
CA TYR A 649 6.68 -27.23 24.24
C TYR A 649 5.32 -27.89 24.02
N SER A 650 5.23 -29.20 24.24
CA SER A 650 3.95 -29.91 24.27
C SER A 650 4.02 -31.17 25.12
N ASN A 651 2.97 -31.44 25.90
CA ASN A 651 2.77 -32.72 26.61
C ASN A 651 1.60 -33.56 26.05
N ILE A 652 1.16 -33.25 24.83
CA ILE A 652 0.12 -34.04 24.16
C ILE A 652 0.73 -35.37 23.73
N ALA A 653 0.06 -36.48 24.06
CA ALA A 653 0.57 -37.81 23.71
C ALA A 653 0.70 -38.00 22.19
N SER A 654 -0.23 -37.46 21.41
CA SER A 654 -0.18 -37.54 19.94
C SER A 654 0.88 -36.62 19.30
N ALA A 655 1.60 -35.80 20.06
CA ALA A 655 2.52 -34.80 19.53
C ALA A 655 3.87 -35.39 19.12
N THR A 656 4.19 -36.57 19.65
CA THR A 656 5.38 -37.34 19.29
C THR A 656 4.97 -38.75 18.90
N ALA A 657 5.79 -39.41 18.09
CA ALA A 657 5.54 -40.81 17.74
C ALA A 657 5.63 -41.73 18.96
N ALA A 658 6.28 -41.31 20.05
CA ALA A 658 6.48 -42.13 21.24
C ALA A 658 5.55 -41.78 22.41
N GLY A 659 4.63 -40.81 22.28
CA GLY A 659 3.74 -40.43 23.37
C GLY A 659 4.33 -39.43 24.38
N PHE A 660 5.58 -39.02 24.16
CA PHE A 660 6.36 -38.20 25.07
C PHE A 660 6.04 -36.71 25.01
N GLU A 661 6.25 -36.06 26.15
CA GLU A 661 6.33 -34.61 26.25
C GLU A 661 7.65 -34.15 25.63
N PHE A 662 7.62 -33.09 24.82
CA PHE A 662 8.82 -32.64 24.14
C PHE A 662 8.95 -31.13 24.10
N THR A 663 10.20 -30.70 24.00
CA THR A 663 10.60 -29.31 23.77
C THR A 663 11.45 -29.24 22.51
N GLU A 664 11.25 -28.22 21.68
CA GLU A 664 12.12 -27.91 20.56
C GLU A 664 12.45 -26.43 20.55
N MET A 665 13.70 -26.12 20.23
CA MET A 665 14.17 -24.77 19.97
C MET A 665 14.81 -24.77 18.58
N GLY A 666 14.54 -23.74 17.80
CA GLY A 666 15.10 -23.66 16.45
C GLY A 666 15.34 -22.24 16.00
N PHE A 667 16.23 -22.13 15.03
CA PHE A 667 16.44 -20.88 14.30
C PHE A 667 16.32 -21.15 12.80
N LYS A 668 15.84 -20.13 12.09
CA LYS A 668 15.68 -20.15 10.65
C LYS A 668 16.28 -18.88 10.05
N ILE A 669 17.13 -19.02 9.05
CA ILE A 669 17.65 -17.91 8.25
C ILE A 669 17.06 -18.01 6.85
N LYS A 670 16.63 -16.88 6.29
CA LYS A 670 16.12 -16.77 4.92
C LYS A 670 16.89 -15.70 4.18
N TRP A 671 17.46 -16.06 3.04
CA TRP A 671 18.23 -15.17 2.18
C TRP A 671 17.71 -15.17 0.73
N LEU A 672 17.31 -14.00 0.24
CA LEU A 672 17.05 -13.74 -1.17
C LEU A 672 18.39 -13.40 -1.85
N PHE A 673 19.01 -14.36 -2.51
CA PHE A 673 20.40 -14.19 -2.96
C PHE A 673 20.53 -13.33 -4.23
N LEU A 674 19.47 -13.20 -5.02
CA LEU A 674 19.38 -12.24 -6.13
C LEU A 674 18.70 -10.93 -5.69
N LYS A 675 18.82 -9.89 -6.52
CA LYS A 675 18.10 -8.61 -6.31
C LYS A 675 16.66 -8.69 -6.80
N GLU A 676 16.41 -9.43 -7.88
CA GLU A 676 15.13 -9.51 -8.58
C GLU A 676 14.87 -10.96 -9.06
N PRO A 677 13.61 -11.29 -9.42
CA PRO A 677 13.26 -12.59 -10.00
C PRO A 677 14.00 -12.90 -11.31
N LEU A 678 14.27 -14.18 -11.58
CA LEU A 678 14.97 -14.63 -12.80
C LEU A 678 14.28 -14.21 -14.11
N PHE A 679 12.95 -14.08 -14.08
CA PHE A 679 12.15 -13.69 -15.24
C PHE A 679 11.85 -12.19 -15.31
N TYR A 680 12.34 -11.39 -14.36
CA TYR A 680 11.95 -9.97 -14.25
C TYR A 680 12.30 -9.16 -15.50
N ALA A 681 13.46 -9.42 -16.10
CA ALA A 681 13.90 -8.77 -17.34
C ALA A 681 13.02 -9.10 -18.57
N LYS A 682 12.24 -10.19 -18.51
CA LYS A 682 11.32 -10.61 -19.58
C LYS A 682 9.93 -9.97 -19.45
N LEU A 683 9.68 -9.25 -18.35
CA LEU A 683 8.43 -8.51 -18.19
C LEU A 683 8.51 -7.25 -19.05
N GLU A 684 7.55 -7.07 -19.97
CA GLU A 684 7.36 -5.81 -20.69
C GLU A 684 7.05 -4.71 -19.67
N LYS A 685 7.93 -3.69 -19.60
CA LYS A 685 7.87 -2.57 -18.65
C LYS A 685 7.22 -1.34 -19.27
#